data_AF-A0A3Q2VWC6-F1
#
_entry.id   AF-A0A3Q2VWC6-F1
#
_cell.length_a   1.000
_cell.length_b   1.000
_cell.length_c   1.000
_cell.angle_alpha   90.00
_cell.angle_beta   90.00
_cell.angle_gamma   90.00
#
_symmetry.space_group_name_H-M   'P 1'
#
loop_
_entity.id
_entity.type
_entity.pdbx_description
1 polymer ?
#
loop_
_entity_poly.entity_id
_entity_poly.type
_entity_poly.pdbx_seq_one_letter_code
_entity_poly.pdbx_strand_id
1 'polypeptide(L)'
;MLLQPASDSPAAPPSPPCAGSSRSTSWIQGFGNKNTEFVENKTVCYTCGNHICFLNLETRTQNAFPSPGRGIGALTANGNSGIFAFSEEKLSPSIYVYSFPELQLKNELKGGAQLDYTSLALSHGGPYLGSCSSLPDHIITVWNWENAEPLCSQPQAGQDVVSLAFNPMNWLQLCSLGTASLTVWNIAKSDSLHVLTIKLPAPGGTFSESQAPSSQNVTLHVFAQAKLHQSTRARLTPSAICWTATSKLYVGCAEGFLLLVDPESHSVSVLSNPTSKQTHTWMTEIEWDIVEKCYFRDVLKRECWDTMKVISRTINAFHSDLEVLNYPLKEQTAKELEDLCRVQNMRKLEKAACSVRKTDPEAQTLGNLKKDLSAQEEEEEKKVQDAETATVTGSISAQLGYSNPYVYDQFSLKTIEQRINQIVLLQDVIYRVKTAFNADFEALHKQKMKELKRVRDRNKHIREIMLQLDMHEELWEPSLTNSEWPERLLAVEVSEVTVLLKHLISSQRMSTLERALDDMMDGVLEVKKEDILKMEIPLPEFVLTKPDIQWSEEEKKVFKEYEKKAKELSEEKEKYKKLLEIEIKKLHQSTKEATERFDENLAKLLEKKVNCTVAIYQEELKITYLVESVLREEEMRSQEQELKLQLEKMLAYKVRKLVEMANITQYSNLTSVSLKSLDKDFRRAFSDLPSHMVDCLYKMFKRRPRFKMRAQMDNSNNSDPFKENRLCGSQAPDAFSQMLRAMDELDAPANIPEGLSTVAWEKFCHVRRTKVESEQKVKTKALTLAEMQAFLQKKRNEDKAAQEEIKNLSKARTDLLMDTMVQIILKQGQVEVTTTDPTADNADTDFILYHRSVVDNLRNVIRTLAEQKITSMVACKDVRKGMIQLEWENKVMRNYMCVICAADCSDKMCFFFFNFMQLCKCNYFQFQTHKKSVQQRLRKIEQLNKRAAAKTKKSADLEQQLPEMHVTVSELRHICEAAGNENSHFTCLVFKERYQEIVKRSKLKELARAQAENLAFLGAEVERLTMKNFPSLDQLKH
;
A
#
# COMPACT_ATOMS: atom_id res chain seq x y z
N MET A 1 -19.70 -50.27 -68.37
CA MET A 1 -21.14 -50.41 -68.09
C MET A 1 -21.43 -49.76 -66.75
N LEU A 2 -22.34 -48.78 -66.76
CA LEU A 2 -23.24 -48.35 -65.69
C LEU A 2 -22.68 -47.76 -64.35
N LEU A 3 -22.92 -46.44 -64.24
CA LEU A 3 -23.57 -45.70 -63.13
C LEU A 3 -22.82 -45.36 -61.82
N GLN A 4 -22.81 -44.05 -61.55
CA GLN A 4 -22.65 -43.26 -60.29
C GLN A 4 -23.54 -43.74 -59.12
N PRO A 5 -23.50 -43.12 -57.89
CA PRO A 5 -22.46 -42.28 -57.24
C PRO A 5 -22.14 -42.74 -55.79
N ALA A 6 -21.06 -42.20 -55.20
CA ALA A 6 -20.73 -42.39 -53.78
C ALA A 6 -21.07 -41.15 -52.96
N SER A 7 -21.91 -41.35 -51.94
CA SER A 7 -22.20 -40.45 -50.82
C SER A 7 -21.33 -40.79 -49.61
N ASP A 8 -20.82 -39.75 -48.96
CA ASP A 8 -20.54 -39.55 -47.54
C ASP A 8 -19.71 -40.56 -46.70
N SER A 9 -18.58 -40.06 -46.16
CA SER A 9 -18.22 -40.10 -44.72
C SER A 9 -16.85 -39.40 -44.50
N PRO A 10 -16.43 -39.06 -43.27
CA PRO A 10 -16.71 -37.80 -42.59
C PRO A 10 -15.45 -36.91 -42.41
N ALA A 11 -15.65 -35.59 -42.46
CA ALA A 11 -14.61 -34.61 -42.15
C ALA A 11 -14.28 -34.57 -40.65
N ALA A 12 -13.00 -34.39 -40.36
CA ALA A 12 -12.43 -34.26 -39.03
C ALA A 12 -13.06 -33.08 -38.24
N PRO A 13 -13.16 -33.18 -36.90
CA PRO A 13 -13.75 -32.12 -36.09
C PRO A 13 -12.87 -30.85 -36.11
N PRO A 14 -13.46 -29.65 -36.25
CA PRO A 14 -12.72 -28.41 -36.17
C PRO A 14 -12.24 -28.17 -34.73
N SER A 15 -10.97 -27.76 -34.62
CA SER A 15 -10.37 -27.24 -33.39
C SER A 15 -11.21 -26.09 -32.82
N PRO A 16 -11.38 -25.98 -31.49
CA PRO A 16 -12.13 -24.89 -30.89
C PRO A 16 -11.45 -23.54 -31.18
N PRO A 17 -12.23 -22.47 -31.46
CA PRO A 17 -11.66 -21.14 -31.62
C PRO A 17 -11.03 -20.71 -30.30
N CYS A 18 -9.76 -20.30 -30.35
CA CYS A 18 -9.12 -19.61 -29.25
C CYS A 18 -10.00 -18.45 -28.80
N ALA A 19 -10.43 -18.47 -27.53
CA ALA A 19 -11.02 -17.33 -26.87
C ALA A 19 -10.02 -16.17 -26.96
N GLY A 20 -10.23 -15.28 -27.93
CA GLY A 20 -9.55 -14.00 -27.96
C GLY A 20 -9.91 -13.27 -26.68
N SER A 21 -8.92 -13.01 -25.83
CA SER A 21 -9.05 -12.11 -24.70
C SER A 21 -9.65 -10.80 -25.21
N SER A 22 -10.88 -10.46 -24.81
CA SER A 22 -11.43 -9.13 -25.05
C SER A 22 -10.52 -8.15 -24.32
N ARG A 23 -9.66 -7.43 -25.05
CA ARG A 23 -8.94 -6.29 -24.50
C ARG A 23 -10.01 -5.28 -24.07
N SER A 24 -10.30 -5.18 -22.78
CA SER A 24 -11.08 -4.08 -22.25
C SER A 24 -10.20 -2.84 -22.28
N THR A 25 -10.65 -1.80 -22.96
CA THR A 25 -9.97 -0.51 -22.95
C THR A 25 -9.96 0.01 -21.51
N SER A 26 -8.78 0.03 -20.86
CA SER A 26 -8.66 0.33 -19.43
C SER A 26 -8.72 1.84 -19.12
N TRP A 27 -8.36 2.69 -20.09
CA TRP A 27 -8.45 4.14 -19.97
C TRP A 27 -8.48 4.80 -21.35
N ILE A 28 -9.20 5.91 -21.48
CA ILE A 28 -9.23 6.74 -22.70
C ILE A 28 -9.09 8.20 -22.26
N GLN A 29 -8.12 8.93 -22.79
CA GLN A 29 -7.91 10.34 -22.50
C GLN A 29 -7.88 11.15 -23.80
N GLY A 30 -8.82 12.07 -23.92
CA GLY A 30 -8.95 12.99 -25.04
C GLY A 30 -10.19 13.84 -24.84
N PHE A 31 -10.06 15.15 -25.03
CA PHE A 31 -11.19 16.08 -25.04
C PHE A 31 -11.29 16.64 -26.46
N GLY A 32 -12.35 16.26 -27.18
CA GLY A 32 -12.61 16.80 -28.51
C GLY A 32 -13.29 18.17 -28.43
N ASN A 33 -13.20 18.97 -29.49
CA ASN A 33 -13.98 20.20 -29.67
C ASN A 33 -15.49 19.93 -29.90
N LYS A 34 -16.01 18.76 -29.49
CA LYS A 34 -17.37 18.28 -29.73
C LYS A 34 -18.21 18.36 -28.44
N ASN A 35 -19.53 18.38 -28.58
CA ASN A 35 -20.48 18.62 -27.48
C ASN A 35 -20.30 17.64 -26.29
N THR A 36 -20.40 18.18 -25.08
CA THR A 36 -20.47 17.44 -23.80
C THR A 36 -21.87 17.58 -23.25
N GLU A 37 -22.52 16.47 -22.91
CA GLU A 37 -23.92 16.44 -22.50
C GLU A 37 -24.09 15.71 -21.17
N PHE A 38 -25.14 16.03 -20.41
CA PHE A 38 -25.47 15.30 -19.18
C PHE A 38 -26.39 14.12 -19.52
N VAL A 39 -25.92 12.90 -19.26
CA VAL A 39 -26.76 11.69 -19.38
C VAL A 39 -27.50 11.37 -18.08
N GLU A 40 -27.03 11.90 -16.96
CA GLU A 40 -27.63 11.84 -15.63
C GLU A 40 -27.17 13.08 -14.83
N ASN A 41 -27.83 13.40 -13.71
CA ASN A 41 -27.49 14.56 -12.86
C ASN A 41 -26.01 14.70 -12.47
N LYS A 42 -25.28 13.57 -12.39
CA LYS A 42 -23.87 13.53 -11.95
C LYS A 42 -22.92 12.95 -13.00
N THR A 43 -23.44 12.55 -14.16
CA THR A 43 -22.66 11.84 -15.18
C THR A 43 -22.74 12.59 -16.51
N VAL A 44 -21.58 13.03 -17.00
CA VAL A 44 -21.45 13.67 -18.31
C VAL A 44 -20.97 12.67 -19.35
N CYS A 45 -21.45 12.80 -20.59
CA CYS A 45 -20.96 12.05 -21.73
C CYS A 45 -20.34 12.98 -22.78
N TYR A 46 -19.23 12.53 -23.38
CA TYR A 46 -18.54 13.25 -24.45
C TYR A 46 -17.90 12.26 -25.42
N THR A 47 -17.61 12.72 -26.64
CA THR A 47 -16.97 11.89 -27.66
C THR A 47 -15.46 11.93 -27.54
N CYS A 48 -14.81 10.77 -27.67
CA CYS A 48 -13.36 10.62 -27.73
C CYS A 48 -12.99 9.57 -28.79
N GLY A 49 -12.62 10.03 -29.99
CA GLY A 49 -12.38 9.16 -31.14
C GLY A 49 -13.65 8.39 -31.54
N ASN A 50 -13.56 7.07 -31.57
CA ASN A 50 -14.69 6.14 -31.82
C ASN A 50 -15.37 5.64 -30.53
N HIS A 51 -15.14 6.29 -29.39
CA HIS A 51 -15.76 5.95 -28.12
C HIS A 51 -16.54 7.14 -27.55
N ILE A 52 -17.61 6.84 -26.81
CA ILE A 52 -18.31 7.78 -25.94
C ILE A 52 -17.81 7.53 -24.52
N CYS A 53 -17.26 8.56 -23.89
CA CYS A 53 -16.78 8.50 -22.52
C CYS A 53 -17.85 9.04 -21.58
N PHE A 54 -18.15 8.30 -20.51
CA PHE A 54 -19.02 8.69 -19.42
C PHE A 54 -18.18 8.98 -18.19
N LEU A 55 -18.22 10.22 -17.70
CA LEU A 55 -17.49 10.67 -16.51
C LEU A 55 -18.47 11.01 -15.40
N ASN A 56 -18.38 10.30 -14.28
CA ASN A 56 -19.08 10.67 -13.06
C ASN A 56 -18.28 11.77 -12.34
N LEU A 57 -18.90 12.93 -12.13
CA LEU A 57 -18.23 14.11 -11.58
C LEU A 57 -17.91 13.99 -10.08
N GLU A 58 -18.64 13.15 -9.34
CA GLU A 58 -18.46 12.96 -7.89
C GLU A 58 -17.37 11.92 -7.60
N THR A 59 -17.45 10.75 -8.24
CA THR A 59 -16.49 9.65 -8.03
C THR A 59 -15.25 9.77 -8.91
N ARG A 60 -15.26 10.66 -9.93
CA ARG A 60 -14.24 10.77 -10.99
C ARG A 60 -14.01 9.48 -11.78
N THR A 61 -14.98 8.55 -11.77
CA THR A 61 -14.89 7.30 -12.53
C THR A 61 -15.24 7.52 -13.98
N GLN A 62 -14.45 6.94 -14.88
CA GLN A 62 -14.65 7.02 -16.33
C GLN A 62 -15.01 5.64 -16.90
N ASN A 63 -16.07 5.59 -17.70
CA ASN A 63 -16.46 4.41 -18.47
C ASN A 63 -16.47 4.75 -19.95
N ALA A 64 -15.99 3.84 -20.80
CA ALA A 64 -15.99 4.04 -22.25
C ALA A 64 -16.98 3.09 -22.94
N PHE A 65 -17.75 3.63 -23.88
CA PHE A 65 -18.67 2.89 -24.73
C PHE A 65 -18.21 2.97 -26.19
N PRO A 66 -17.86 1.84 -26.84
CA PRO A 66 -17.44 1.84 -28.23
C PRO A 66 -18.63 2.05 -29.17
N SER A 67 -18.49 2.92 -30.18
CA SER A 67 -19.50 3.04 -31.23
C SER A 67 -19.46 1.84 -32.19
N PRO A 68 -20.59 1.39 -32.75
CA PRO A 68 -20.61 0.34 -33.78
C PRO A 68 -19.87 0.73 -35.08
N GLY A 69 -19.75 2.03 -35.35
CA GLY A 69 -19.10 2.60 -36.55
C GLY A 69 -17.61 2.97 -36.38
N ARG A 70 -17.02 3.52 -37.44
CA ARG A 70 -15.61 3.97 -37.48
C ARG A 70 -15.35 5.27 -36.71
N GLY A 71 -16.40 6.05 -36.44
CA GLY A 71 -16.33 7.33 -35.74
C GLY A 71 -17.72 7.78 -35.31
N ILE A 72 -17.77 8.76 -34.41
CA ILE A 72 -19.00 9.36 -33.88
C ILE A 72 -19.13 10.76 -34.46
N GLY A 73 -20.23 11.03 -35.17
CA GLY A 73 -20.57 12.33 -35.74
C GLY A 73 -21.08 13.29 -34.67
N ALA A 74 -22.40 13.46 -34.60
CA ALA A 74 -23.10 14.27 -33.59
C ALA A 74 -23.54 13.40 -32.39
N LEU A 75 -23.52 13.97 -31.18
CA LEU A 75 -23.92 13.34 -29.92
C LEU A 75 -24.93 14.23 -29.19
N THR A 76 -25.94 13.62 -28.57
CA THR A 76 -26.90 14.29 -27.67
C THR A 76 -27.31 13.35 -26.53
N ALA A 77 -27.69 13.88 -25.38
CA ALA A 77 -28.21 13.11 -24.25
C ALA A 77 -29.36 13.84 -23.55
N ASN A 78 -30.19 13.07 -22.85
CA ASN A 78 -31.25 13.57 -21.98
C ASN A 78 -31.07 13.01 -20.57
N GLY A 79 -30.66 13.89 -19.65
CA GLY A 79 -30.42 13.55 -18.25
C GLY A 79 -31.66 13.13 -17.46
N ASN A 80 -32.87 13.46 -17.92
CA ASN A 80 -34.12 13.09 -17.24
C ASN A 80 -34.59 11.67 -17.61
N SER A 81 -34.40 11.25 -18.87
CA SER A 81 -34.82 9.93 -19.34
C SER A 81 -33.69 8.89 -19.34
N GLY A 82 -32.44 9.31 -19.11
CA GLY A 82 -31.28 8.42 -19.19
C GLY A 82 -31.06 7.89 -20.61
N ILE A 83 -31.34 8.71 -21.62
CA ILE A 83 -31.22 8.31 -23.03
C ILE A 83 -30.12 9.14 -23.69
N PHE A 84 -29.27 8.51 -24.48
CA PHE A 84 -28.31 9.21 -25.33
C PHE A 84 -28.42 8.71 -26.76
N ALA A 85 -28.18 9.61 -27.72
CA ALA A 85 -28.24 9.32 -29.13
C ALA A 85 -27.02 9.90 -29.84
N PHE A 86 -26.50 9.15 -30.81
CA PHE A 86 -25.36 9.61 -31.61
C PHE A 86 -25.48 9.12 -33.06
N SER A 87 -24.89 9.87 -33.99
CA SER A 87 -24.73 9.44 -35.37
C SER A 87 -23.37 8.79 -35.60
N GLU A 88 -23.32 7.85 -36.53
CA GLU A 88 -22.05 7.32 -37.04
C GLU A 88 -21.43 8.23 -38.09
N GLU A 89 -20.10 8.18 -38.21
CA GLU A 89 -19.35 8.84 -39.28
C GLU A 89 -19.09 7.84 -40.43
N LYS A 90 -20.07 7.73 -41.34
CA LYS A 90 -20.02 6.88 -42.54
C LYS A 90 -20.96 7.42 -43.63
N LEU A 91 -20.78 6.97 -44.88
CA LEU A 91 -21.76 7.20 -45.94
C LEU A 91 -23.13 6.63 -45.54
N SER A 92 -24.17 7.44 -45.69
CA SER A 92 -25.53 7.17 -45.21
C SER A 92 -25.58 6.83 -43.72
N PRO A 93 -25.26 7.80 -42.83
CA PRO A 93 -25.15 7.55 -41.40
C PRO A 93 -26.51 7.21 -40.76
N SER A 94 -26.50 6.22 -39.87
CA SER A 94 -27.62 5.91 -38.99
C SER A 94 -27.47 6.68 -37.66
N ILE A 95 -28.59 7.02 -37.03
CA ILE A 95 -28.60 7.52 -35.65
C ILE A 95 -28.96 6.37 -34.73
N TYR A 96 -28.13 6.10 -33.72
CA TYR A 96 -28.38 5.09 -32.71
C TYR A 96 -28.85 5.73 -31.41
N VAL A 97 -29.89 5.16 -30.81
CA VAL A 97 -30.46 5.62 -29.53
C VAL A 97 -30.26 4.52 -28.49
N TYR A 98 -29.60 4.86 -27.39
CA TYR A 98 -29.25 3.93 -26.32
C TYR A 98 -29.81 4.40 -24.96
N SER A 99 -30.06 3.45 -24.06
CA SER A 99 -30.33 3.76 -22.65
C SER A 99 -29.06 3.70 -21.81
N PHE A 100 -28.99 4.55 -20.79
CA PHE A 100 -27.99 4.60 -19.75
C PHE A 100 -28.69 4.39 -18.39
N PRO A 101 -28.12 3.60 -17.47
CA PRO A 101 -26.76 3.04 -17.46
C PRO A 101 -26.59 1.69 -18.19
N GLU A 102 -27.66 1.03 -18.66
CA GLU A 102 -27.58 -0.35 -19.16
C GLU A 102 -26.90 -0.49 -20.54
N LEU A 103 -26.66 0.62 -21.25
CA LEU A 103 -26.04 0.68 -22.58
C LEU A 103 -26.75 -0.21 -23.62
N GLN A 104 -28.08 -0.33 -23.51
CA GLN A 104 -28.90 -1.11 -24.42
C GLN A 104 -29.35 -0.27 -25.61
N LEU A 105 -29.17 -0.81 -26.82
CA LEU A 105 -29.68 -0.20 -28.04
C LEU A 105 -31.22 -0.24 -28.01
N LYS A 106 -31.86 0.93 -28.05
CA LYS A 106 -33.31 1.07 -28.14
C LYS A 106 -33.78 1.00 -29.60
N ASN A 107 -33.18 1.80 -30.48
CA ASN A 107 -33.51 1.83 -31.90
C ASN A 107 -32.38 2.40 -32.77
N GLU A 108 -32.46 2.11 -34.07
CA GLU A 108 -31.61 2.64 -35.13
C GLU A 108 -32.48 3.41 -36.14
N LEU A 109 -32.23 4.72 -36.29
CA LEU A 109 -32.94 5.59 -37.24
C LEU A 109 -32.15 5.65 -38.55
N LYS A 110 -32.74 5.12 -39.63
CA LYS A 110 -32.12 5.02 -40.96
C LYS A 110 -32.71 6.04 -41.93
N GLY A 111 -31.87 6.55 -42.84
CA GLY A 111 -32.33 7.29 -44.03
C GLY A 111 -32.53 8.80 -43.84
N GLY A 112 -31.89 9.43 -42.86
CA GLY A 112 -32.03 10.89 -42.59
C GLY A 112 -30.93 11.80 -43.16
N ALA A 113 -29.80 11.28 -43.63
CA ALA A 113 -28.70 12.04 -44.22
C ALA A 113 -27.85 11.15 -45.16
N GLN A 114 -27.16 11.76 -46.12
CA GLN A 114 -26.24 11.06 -47.05
C GLN A 114 -24.79 10.98 -46.55
N LEU A 115 -24.32 11.98 -45.80
CA LEU A 115 -22.90 12.09 -45.42
C LEU A 115 -22.70 12.20 -43.91
N ASP A 116 -23.33 13.17 -43.24
CA ASP A 116 -23.19 13.39 -41.80
C ASP A 116 -24.39 14.16 -41.22
N TYR A 117 -24.52 14.17 -39.90
CA TYR A 117 -25.43 15.04 -39.16
C TYR A 117 -24.65 16.14 -38.44
N THR A 118 -25.09 17.40 -38.59
CA THR A 118 -24.47 18.55 -37.92
C THR A 118 -24.86 18.65 -36.46
N SER A 119 -26.10 18.31 -36.11
CA SER A 119 -26.61 18.39 -34.74
C SER A 119 -27.76 17.42 -34.49
N LEU A 120 -27.83 16.91 -33.26
CA LEU A 120 -28.91 16.08 -32.74
C LEU A 120 -29.45 16.71 -31.45
N ALA A 121 -30.74 16.60 -31.20
CA ALA A 121 -31.37 17.08 -29.97
C ALA A 121 -32.48 16.13 -29.52
N LEU A 122 -32.40 15.64 -28.28
CA LEU A 122 -33.48 14.86 -27.65
C LEU A 122 -34.51 15.78 -26.98
N SER A 123 -35.79 15.44 -27.10
CA SER A 123 -36.84 16.13 -26.35
C SER A 123 -36.84 15.70 -24.89
N HIS A 124 -37.20 16.61 -23.97
CA HIS A 124 -37.13 16.35 -22.53
C HIS A 124 -38.25 15.42 -22.01
N GLY A 125 -39.45 15.48 -22.61
CA GLY A 125 -40.66 14.84 -22.09
C GLY A 125 -41.36 13.86 -23.05
N GLY A 126 -40.71 13.41 -24.12
CA GLY A 126 -41.30 12.47 -25.07
C GLY A 126 -40.28 11.73 -25.95
N PRO A 127 -40.72 10.73 -26.73
CA PRO A 127 -39.85 9.91 -27.57
C PRO A 127 -39.44 10.63 -28.88
N TYR A 128 -39.16 11.93 -28.81
CA TYR A 128 -38.86 12.75 -29.98
C TYR A 128 -37.38 13.12 -30.06
N LEU A 129 -36.82 13.02 -31.27
CA LEU A 129 -35.45 13.39 -31.60
C LEU A 129 -35.46 14.33 -32.81
N GLY A 130 -34.76 15.46 -32.73
CA GLY A 130 -34.52 16.37 -33.84
C GLY A 130 -33.13 16.10 -34.39
N SER A 131 -33.00 15.99 -35.71
CA SER A 131 -31.72 15.82 -36.40
C SER A 131 -31.57 16.88 -37.49
N CYS A 132 -30.39 17.45 -37.62
CA CYS A 132 -30.01 18.32 -38.73
C CYS A 132 -28.97 17.61 -39.59
N SER A 133 -29.26 17.37 -40.88
CA SER A 133 -28.31 16.77 -41.81
C SER A 133 -27.31 17.81 -42.36
N SER A 134 -26.10 17.33 -42.69
CA SER A 134 -25.02 18.13 -43.28
C SER A 134 -25.14 18.23 -44.81
N LEU A 135 -24.11 18.78 -45.46
CA LEU A 135 -23.95 18.79 -46.92
C LEU A 135 -24.08 17.36 -47.48
N PRO A 136 -24.87 17.10 -48.54
CA PRO A 136 -25.58 18.06 -49.39
C PRO A 136 -27.05 18.33 -49.00
N ASP A 137 -27.60 17.63 -48.00
CA ASP A 137 -29.05 17.53 -47.78
C ASP A 137 -29.64 18.76 -47.05
N HIS A 138 -28.98 19.26 -46.01
CA HIS A 138 -29.41 20.40 -45.19
C HIS A 138 -30.89 20.35 -44.74
N ILE A 139 -31.32 19.20 -44.22
CA ILE A 139 -32.70 18.91 -43.80
C ILE A 139 -32.76 18.86 -42.27
N ILE A 140 -33.75 19.52 -41.69
CA ILE A 140 -34.14 19.31 -40.29
C ILE A 140 -35.26 18.28 -40.27
N THR A 141 -35.07 17.15 -39.58
CA THR A 141 -36.06 16.09 -39.42
C THR A 141 -36.37 15.88 -37.94
N VAL A 142 -37.65 15.78 -37.60
CA VAL A 142 -38.12 15.36 -36.28
C VAL A 142 -38.57 13.91 -36.37
N TRP A 143 -38.00 13.06 -35.52
CA TRP A 143 -38.25 11.63 -35.44
C TRP A 143 -39.04 11.30 -34.19
N ASN A 144 -39.87 10.27 -34.28
CA ASN A 144 -40.23 9.46 -33.12
C ASN A 144 -39.19 8.34 -33.03
N TRP A 145 -38.26 8.46 -32.07
CA TRP A 145 -37.17 7.50 -31.96
C TRP A 145 -37.60 6.14 -31.40
N GLU A 146 -38.77 6.05 -30.75
CA GLU A 146 -39.31 4.79 -30.20
C GLU A 146 -39.90 3.90 -31.30
N ASN A 147 -40.47 4.51 -32.35
CA ASN A 147 -41.01 3.79 -33.50
C ASN A 147 -40.05 3.75 -34.70
N ALA A 148 -38.93 4.46 -34.61
CA ALA A 148 -38.00 4.69 -35.72
C ALA A 148 -38.64 5.35 -36.97
N GLU A 149 -39.63 6.22 -36.76
CA GLU A 149 -40.39 6.89 -37.83
C GLU A 149 -40.08 8.41 -37.89
N PRO A 150 -39.79 8.97 -39.07
CA PRO A 150 -39.71 10.42 -39.24
C PRO A 150 -41.13 11.02 -39.21
N LEU A 151 -41.36 11.96 -38.30
CA LEU A 151 -42.66 12.65 -38.15
C LEU A 151 -42.81 13.78 -39.17
N CYS A 152 -41.76 14.58 -39.36
CA CYS A 152 -41.74 15.67 -40.32
C CYS A 152 -40.30 16.06 -40.68
N SER A 153 -40.12 16.53 -41.91
CA SER A 153 -38.82 16.98 -42.44
C SER A 153 -39.00 18.30 -43.17
N GLN A 154 -38.11 19.26 -42.92
CA GLN A 154 -38.07 20.54 -43.61
C GLN A 154 -36.77 20.64 -44.43
N PRO A 155 -36.84 20.58 -45.77
CA PRO A 155 -35.67 20.73 -46.63
C PRO A 155 -35.14 22.16 -46.61
N GLN A 156 -33.83 22.32 -46.85
CA GLN A 156 -33.08 23.59 -46.87
C GLN A 156 -33.03 24.36 -45.53
N ALA A 157 -33.64 23.85 -44.46
CA ALA A 157 -33.62 24.49 -43.15
C ALA A 157 -32.29 24.31 -42.39
N GLY A 158 -31.45 23.36 -42.81
CA GLY A 158 -30.19 22.99 -42.15
C GLY A 158 -28.92 23.66 -42.71
N GLN A 159 -29.03 24.65 -43.61
CA GLN A 159 -27.87 25.18 -44.33
C GLN A 159 -26.85 25.90 -43.44
N ASP A 160 -27.31 26.64 -42.44
CA ASP A 160 -26.46 27.44 -41.53
C ASP A 160 -26.54 26.98 -40.07
N VAL A 161 -27.17 25.82 -39.79
CA VAL A 161 -27.47 25.37 -38.43
C VAL A 161 -26.25 24.75 -37.77
N VAL A 162 -25.91 25.28 -36.60
CA VAL A 162 -24.82 24.82 -35.73
C VAL A 162 -25.36 23.91 -34.61
N SER A 163 -26.53 24.24 -34.05
CA SER A 163 -27.11 23.48 -32.94
C SER A 163 -28.62 23.45 -32.97
N LEU A 164 -29.21 22.33 -32.52
CA LEU A 164 -30.63 22.17 -32.26
C LEU A 164 -30.91 22.05 -30.76
N ALA A 165 -32.06 22.53 -30.29
CA ALA A 165 -32.51 22.33 -28.91
C ALA A 165 -34.05 22.36 -28.80
N PHE A 166 -34.65 21.32 -28.23
CA PHE A 166 -36.09 21.32 -27.90
C PHE A 166 -36.39 22.18 -26.69
N ASN A 167 -37.54 22.84 -26.68
CA ASN A 167 -38.08 23.48 -25.48
C ASN A 167 -38.44 22.38 -24.45
N PRO A 168 -37.85 22.38 -23.24
CA PRO A 168 -38.08 21.37 -22.23
C PRO A 168 -39.54 21.24 -21.79
N MET A 169 -40.29 22.34 -21.81
CA MET A 169 -41.69 22.38 -21.38
C MET A 169 -42.68 22.13 -22.53
N ASN A 170 -42.22 22.22 -23.78
CA ASN A 170 -43.06 22.08 -24.96
C ASN A 170 -42.28 21.48 -26.14
N TRP A 171 -42.35 20.16 -26.32
CA TRP A 171 -41.65 19.47 -27.40
C TRP A 171 -42.09 19.92 -28.81
N LEU A 172 -43.26 20.57 -28.94
CA LEU A 172 -43.70 21.16 -30.20
C LEU A 172 -42.86 22.38 -30.60
N GLN A 173 -41.96 22.87 -29.75
CA GLN A 173 -41.03 23.95 -30.07
C GLN A 173 -39.60 23.42 -30.16
N LEU A 174 -38.99 23.60 -31.34
CA LEU A 174 -37.60 23.26 -31.60
C LEU A 174 -36.85 24.54 -31.99
N CYS A 175 -35.76 24.85 -31.31
CA CYS A 175 -34.90 25.97 -31.68
C CYS A 175 -33.72 25.47 -32.52
N SER A 176 -33.45 26.14 -33.63
CA SER A 176 -32.21 25.98 -34.41
C SER A 176 -31.37 27.23 -34.29
N LEU A 177 -30.15 27.07 -33.78
CA LEU A 177 -29.11 28.08 -33.78
C LEU A 177 -28.34 27.97 -35.09
N GLY A 178 -28.33 29.06 -35.87
CA GLY A 178 -27.44 29.22 -36.99
C GLY A 178 -26.28 30.16 -36.71
N THR A 179 -25.31 30.23 -37.62
CA THR A 179 -24.12 31.08 -37.50
C THR A 179 -24.42 32.57 -37.33
N ALA A 180 -25.56 33.04 -37.85
CA ALA A 180 -25.98 34.45 -37.79
C ALA A 180 -27.47 34.64 -37.44
N SER A 181 -28.17 33.57 -37.07
CA SER A 181 -29.62 33.57 -36.89
C SER A 181 -30.08 32.60 -35.80
N LEU A 182 -31.22 32.91 -35.22
CA LEU A 182 -31.91 32.04 -34.27
C LEU A 182 -33.33 31.81 -34.81
N THR A 183 -33.71 30.57 -35.05
CA THR A 183 -35.06 30.24 -35.55
C THR A 183 -35.75 29.32 -34.56
N VAL A 184 -37.01 29.63 -34.22
CA VAL A 184 -37.87 28.78 -33.39
C VAL A 184 -38.94 28.17 -34.27
N TRP A 185 -38.91 26.86 -34.40
CA TRP A 185 -39.83 26.04 -35.18
C TRP A 185 -40.97 25.57 -34.29
N ASN A 186 -42.21 25.68 -34.78
CA ASN A 186 -43.39 25.09 -34.16
C ASN A 186 -43.83 23.86 -34.97
N ILE A 187 -43.89 22.72 -34.30
CA ILE A 187 -44.39 21.47 -34.85
C ILE A 187 -45.92 21.50 -34.71
N ALA A 188 -46.62 21.70 -35.82
CA ALA A 188 -48.08 21.65 -35.85
C ALA A 188 -48.53 20.20 -36.05
N LYS A 189 -49.53 19.75 -35.26
CA LYS A 189 -50.15 18.43 -35.39
C LYS A 189 -51.57 18.58 -35.95
N SER A 190 -51.85 17.97 -37.10
CA SER A 190 -53.20 17.84 -37.66
C SER A 190 -53.52 16.36 -37.86
N ASP A 191 -54.46 15.83 -37.10
CA ASP A 191 -54.85 14.41 -37.02
C ASP A 191 -53.67 13.43 -36.77
N SER A 192 -52.97 13.05 -37.84
CA SER A 192 -51.78 12.15 -37.84
C SER A 192 -50.55 12.73 -38.55
N LEU A 193 -50.64 13.93 -39.15
CA LEU A 193 -49.54 14.58 -39.86
C LEU A 193 -48.91 15.68 -38.99
N HIS A 194 -47.58 15.68 -38.93
CA HIS A 194 -46.80 16.72 -38.28
C HIS A 194 -46.15 17.59 -39.35
N VAL A 195 -46.13 18.92 -39.16
CA VAL A 195 -45.47 19.87 -40.08
C VAL A 195 -44.65 20.87 -39.26
N LEU A 196 -43.41 21.11 -39.69
CA LEU A 196 -42.56 22.17 -39.14
C LEU A 196 -43.00 23.52 -39.72
N THR A 197 -43.44 24.43 -38.85
CA THR A 197 -43.92 25.77 -39.23
C THR A 197 -43.15 26.85 -38.47
N ILE A 198 -42.83 27.95 -39.15
CA ILE A 198 -42.30 29.15 -38.49
C ILE A 198 -43.50 30.08 -38.25
N LYS A 199 -43.70 30.54 -37.01
CA LYS A 199 -44.69 31.60 -36.75
C LYS A 199 -44.11 32.92 -37.28
N LEU A 200 -44.64 33.40 -38.40
CA LEU A 200 -44.31 34.72 -38.93
C LEU A 200 -44.91 35.80 -38.00
N PRO A 201 -44.18 36.87 -37.64
CA PRO A 201 -44.81 38.07 -37.12
C PRO A 201 -45.75 38.63 -38.18
N ALA A 202 -47.02 38.89 -37.84
CA ALA A 202 -47.99 39.43 -38.80
C ALA A 202 -47.46 40.76 -39.41
N PRO A 203 -47.32 40.87 -40.75
CA PRO A 203 -46.98 42.13 -41.39
C PRO A 203 -48.23 42.99 -41.59
N GLY A 204 -48.47 43.89 -40.63
CA GLY A 204 -49.19 45.17 -40.79
C GLY A 204 -50.72 45.14 -40.94
N GLY A 205 -51.38 46.21 -40.50
CA GLY A 205 -52.82 46.39 -40.72
C GLY A 205 -53.24 46.27 -42.19
N THR A 206 -54.37 45.60 -42.39
CA THR A 206 -55.23 45.49 -43.59
C THR A 206 -54.65 44.86 -44.86
N PHE A 207 -55.14 43.66 -45.17
CA PHE A 207 -55.19 43.05 -46.51
C PHE A 207 -56.64 42.99 -47.01
N SER A 208 -56.83 43.15 -48.32
CA SER A 208 -57.85 42.40 -49.06
C SER A 208 -57.20 41.66 -50.23
N GLU A 209 -57.49 40.36 -50.28
CA GLU A 209 -57.47 39.40 -51.40
C GLU A 209 -56.17 38.96 -52.11
N SER A 210 -55.87 37.67 -51.90
CA SER A 210 -55.55 36.60 -52.88
C SER A 210 -54.44 36.81 -53.93
N GLN A 211 -53.30 36.12 -53.74
CA GLN A 211 -52.84 34.96 -54.54
C GLN A 211 -51.43 34.50 -54.10
N ALA A 212 -51.25 33.17 -53.97
CA ALA A 212 -50.03 32.36 -53.84
C ALA A 212 -48.79 32.91 -53.09
N PRO A 213 -48.31 32.28 -51.99
CA PRO A 213 -47.09 32.69 -51.33
C PRO A 213 -45.85 32.13 -52.04
N SER A 214 -45.03 33.01 -52.61
CA SER A 214 -43.59 32.77 -52.73
C SER A 214 -42.98 32.79 -51.32
N SER A 215 -42.42 31.67 -50.89
CA SER A 215 -41.80 31.47 -49.58
C SER A 215 -40.59 32.38 -49.36
N GLN A 216 -40.81 33.56 -48.77
CA GLN A 216 -39.75 34.34 -48.11
C GLN A 216 -39.69 33.93 -46.64
N ASN A 217 -38.64 33.18 -46.27
CA ASN A 217 -38.35 32.83 -44.88
C ASN A 217 -37.87 34.09 -44.13
N VAL A 218 -38.63 34.57 -43.15
CA VAL A 218 -38.21 35.69 -42.30
C VAL A 218 -37.43 35.14 -41.11
N THR A 219 -36.12 35.35 -41.15
CA THR A 219 -35.14 35.00 -40.12
C THR A 219 -35.17 36.04 -38.99
N LEU A 220 -35.25 35.62 -37.72
CA LEU A 220 -34.92 36.50 -36.59
C LEU A 220 -33.39 36.70 -36.58
N HIS A 221 -32.93 37.76 -37.25
CA HIS A 221 -31.63 38.32 -36.95
C HIS A 221 -31.67 38.82 -35.51
N VAL A 222 -30.77 38.32 -34.65
CA VAL A 222 -30.63 38.78 -33.26
C VAL A 222 -30.16 40.23 -33.28
N PHE A 223 -31.10 41.15 -33.46
CA PHE A 223 -30.90 42.58 -33.31
C PHE A 223 -31.33 42.93 -31.89
N ALA A 224 -30.38 43.33 -31.05
CA ALA A 224 -30.71 43.94 -29.77
C ALA A 224 -31.40 45.29 -30.01
N GLN A 225 -32.73 45.33 -30.06
CA GLN A 225 -33.48 46.55 -29.82
C GLN A 225 -33.70 46.72 -28.32
N ALA A 226 -32.62 47.07 -27.60
CA ALA A 226 -32.80 47.73 -26.33
C ALA A 226 -33.34 49.14 -26.61
N LYS A 227 -34.34 49.60 -25.84
CA LYS A 227 -34.69 51.03 -25.73
C LYS A 227 -33.50 51.80 -25.14
N LEU A 228 -32.44 51.97 -25.93
CA LEU A 228 -31.45 53.00 -25.76
C LEU A 228 -31.82 54.09 -26.77
N HIS A 229 -32.06 55.29 -26.27
CA HIS A 229 -31.98 56.47 -27.11
C HIS A 229 -30.64 56.45 -27.86
N GLN A 230 -30.70 56.62 -29.19
CA GLN A 230 -29.59 56.76 -30.13
C GLN A 230 -28.85 55.46 -30.55
N SER A 231 -29.34 54.89 -31.66
CA SER A 231 -28.60 54.39 -32.83
C SER A 231 -27.14 53.92 -32.67
N THR A 232 -26.94 52.62 -32.46
CA THR A 232 -25.93 51.79 -33.18
C THR A 232 -26.36 50.32 -33.17
N ARG A 233 -26.56 49.73 -34.36
CA ARG A 233 -27.03 48.35 -34.56
C ARG A 233 -25.82 47.41 -34.57
N ALA A 234 -25.39 46.89 -33.42
CA ALA A 234 -24.32 45.89 -33.37
C ALA A 234 -24.88 44.51 -33.78
N ARG A 235 -24.23 43.84 -34.74
CA ARG A 235 -24.51 42.44 -35.07
C ARG A 235 -23.74 41.57 -34.07
N LEU A 236 -24.45 40.69 -33.36
CA LEU A 236 -23.88 39.73 -32.43
C LEU A 236 -23.89 38.34 -33.08
N THR A 237 -22.86 37.54 -32.81
CA THR A 237 -22.72 36.17 -33.34
C THR A 237 -23.14 35.17 -32.27
N PRO A 238 -24.32 34.54 -32.38
CA PRO A 238 -24.78 33.61 -31.36
C PRO A 238 -23.98 32.30 -31.44
N SER A 239 -23.43 31.86 -30.31
CA SER A 239 -22.53 30.71 -30.21
C SER A 239 -23.12 29.54 -29.44
N ALA A 240 -24.05 29.79 -28.51
CA ALA A 240 -24.69 28.77 -27.70
C ALA A 240 -26.13 29.17 -27.37
N ILE A 241 -27.02 28.17 -27.28
CA ILE A 241 -28.42 28.35 -26.90
C ILE A 241 -28.80 27.41 -25.76
N CYS A 242 -29.62 27.90 -24.83
CA CYS A 242 -30.14 27.10 -23.72
C CYS A 242 -31.56 27.54 -23.38
N TRP A 243 -32.46 26.58 -23.20
CA TRP A 243 -33.83 26.87 -22.77
C TRP A 243 -33.92 27.01 -21.25
N THR A 244 -34.72 27.96 -20.79
CA THR A 244 -35.08 28.14 -19.39
C THR A 244 -36.28 27.28 -19.01
N ALA A 245 -36.46 27.03 -17.71
CA ALA A 245 -37.64 26.35 -17.17
C ALA A 245 -38.96 27.10 -17.46
N THR A 246 -38.90 28.38 -17.84
CA THR A 246 -40.07 29.19 -18.22
C THR A 246 -40.23 29.35 -19.74
N SER A 247 -39.64 28.46 -20.55
CA SER A 247 -39.73 28.49 -22.02
C SER A 247 -39.19 29.76 -22.70
N LYS A 248 -38.25 30.47 -22.06
CA LYS A 248 -37.41 31.51 -22.69
C LYS A 248 -36.05 30.94 -23.08
N LEU A 249 -35.35 31.58 -24.02
CA LEU A 249 -34.06 31.17 -24.54
C LEU A 249 -32.93 32.07 -24.03
N TYR A 250 -31.92 31.50 -23.39
CA TYR A 250 -30.62 32.14 -23.23
C TYR A 250 -29.80 31.95 -24.50
N VAL A 251 -29.21 33.04 -24.99
CA VAL A 251 -28.32 33.04 -26.16
C VAL A 251 -27.00 33.68 -25.74
N GLY A 252 -25.93 32.87 -25.75
CA GLY A 252 -24.57 33.36 -25.59
C GLY A 252 -24.03 33.81 -26.94
N CYS A 253 -23.35 34.95 -26.98
CA CYS A 253 -22.71 35.47 -28.19
C CYS A 253 -21.18 35.36 -28.09
N ALA A 254 -20.48 35.15 -29.21
CA ALA A 254 -19.01 35.01 -29.23
C ALA A 254 -18.30 36.28 -28.75
N GLU A 255 -18.97 37.45 -28.85
CA GLU A 255 -18.47 38.72 -28.35
C GLU A 255 -18.62 38.86 -26.81
N GLY A 256 -19.17 37.86 -26.11
CA GLY A 256 -19.30 37.84 -24.64
C GLY A 256 -20.63 38.39 -24.10
N PHE A 257 -21.59 38.68 -24.97
CA PHE A 257 -22.95 39.09 -24.55
C PHE A 257 -23.79 37.87 -24.16
N LEU A 258 -24.60 38.03 -23.11
CA LEU A 258 -25.65 37.07 -22.75
C LEU A 258 -27.02 37.71 -22.98
N LEU A 259 -27.82 37.10 -23.85
CA LEU A 259 -29.16 37.57 -24.21
C LEU A 259 -30.23 36.62 -23.68
N LEU A 260 -31.38 37.18 -23.31
CA LEU A 260 -32.60 36.44 -22.99
C LEU A 260 -33.66 36.78 -24.05
N VAL A 261 -34.05 35.76 -24.82
CA VAL A 261 -35.03 35.81 -25.90
C VAL A 261 -36.31 35.13 -25.44
N ASP A 262 -37.45 35.82 -25.55
CA ASP A 262 -38.75 35.23 -25.30
C ASP A 262 -39.42 34.86 -26.64
N PRO A 263 -39.59 33.56 -26.95
CA PRO A 263 -40.13 33.10 -28.22
C PRO A 263 -41.63 33.34 -28.39
N GLU A 264 -42.37 33.58 -27.30
CA GLU A 264 -43.81 33.89 -27.39
C GLU A 264 -44.03 35.38 -27.67
N SER A 265 -43.29 36.25 -26.98
CA SER A 265 -43.38 37.70 -27.16
C SER A 265 -42.46 38.26 -28.26
N HIS A 266 -41.59 37.43 -28.83
CA HIS A 266 -40.53 37.80 -29.79
C HIS A 266 -39.63 38.94 -29.28
N SER A 267 -39.42 39.05 -27.96
CA SER A 267 -38.61 40.09 -27.34
C SER A 267 -37.20 39.60 -27.00
N VAL A 268 -36.19 40.49 -27.11
CA VAL A 268 -34.79 40.21 -26.78
C VAL A 268 -34.29 41.20 -25.74
N SER A 269 -33.72 40.70 -24.64
CA SER A 269 -33.15 41.49 -23.56
C SER A 269 -31.69 41.13 -23.31
N VAL A 270 -30.85 42.11 -22.96
CA VAL A 270 -29.42 41.89 -22.66
C VAL A 270 -29.25 41.70 -21.15
N LEU A 271 -28.69 40.57 -20.74
CA LEU A 271 -28.46 40.24 -19.33
C LEU A 271 -27.04 40.54 -18.85
N SER A 272 -26.05 40.40 -19.74
CA SER A 272 -24.64 40.68 -19.40
C SER A 272 -23.93 41.39 -20.54
N ASN A 273 -23.11 42.38 -20.19
CA ASN A 273 -22.27 43.16 -21.11
C ASN A 273 -20.79 43.10 -20.69
N PRO A 274 -19.87 42.65 -21.56
CA PRO A 274 -18.44 42.52 -21.28
C PRO A 274 -17.71 43.84 -20.98
N THR A 275 -18.28 45.02 -21.29
CA THR A 275 -17.68 46.34 -20.96
C THR A 275 -17.96 46.84 -19.54
N SER A 276 -18.61 46.05 -18.68
CA SER A 276 -18.97 46.47 -17.31
C SER A 276 -17.85 46.24 -16.29
N LYS A 277 -17.81 47.06 -15.22
CA LYS A 277 -16.80 47.07 -14.13
C LYS A 277 -16.46 45.71 -13.50
N GLN A 278 -17.30 44.69 -13.70
CA GLN A 278 -17.06 43.35 -13.17
C GLN A 278 -15.83 42.68 -13.79
N THR A 279 -15.49 42.92 -15.06
CA THR A 279 -14.31 42.31 -15.70
C THR A 279 -12.98 42.75 -15.07
N HIS A 280 -12.90 43.98 -14.57
CA HIS A 280 -11.73 44.46 -13.83
C HIS A 280 -11.54 43.75 -12.49
N THR A 281 -12.62 43.41 -11.78
CA THR A 281 -12.53 42.63 -10.53
C THR A 281 -12.03 41.21 -10.78
N TRP A 282 -12.49 40.56 -11.86
CA TRP A 282 -11.99 39.24 -12.25
C TRP A 282 -10.49 39.26 -12.64
N MET A 283 -10.04 40.30 -13.35
CA MET A 283 -8.62 40.45 -13.68
C MET A 283 -7.75 40.62 -12.43
N THR A 284 -8.18 41.44 -11.47
CA THR A 284 -7.46 41.58 -10.20
C THR A 284 -7.47 40.30 -9.37
N GLU A 285 -8.56 39.54 -9.37
CA GLU A 285 -8.62 38.23 -8.70
C GLU A 285 -7.65 37.22 -9.31
N ILE A 286 -7.52 37.20 -10.65
CA ILE A 286 -6.54 36.35 -11.35
C ILE A 286 -5.10 36.79 -11.03
N GLU A 287 -4.82 38.09 -10.98
CA GLU A 287 -3.50 38.59 -10.59
C GLU A 287 -3.14 38.18 -9.15
N TRP A 288 -4.08 38.28 -8.21
CA TRP A 288 -3.87 37.80 -6.85
C TRP A 288 -3.66 36.29 -6.77
N ASP A 289 -4.43 35.49 -7.51
CA ASP A 289 -4.25 34.03 -7.60
C ASP A 289 -2.88 33.66 -8.20
N ILE A 290 -2.38 34.41 -9.19
CA ILE A 290 -1.02 34.20 -9.75
C ILE A 290 0.05 34.53 -8.69
N VAL A 291 -0.09 35.64 -7.97
CA VAL A 291 0.86 36.04 -6.92
C VAL A 291 0.87 35.02 -5.77
N GLU A 292 -0.31 34.57 -5.34
CA GLU A 292 -0.47 33.52 -4.33
C GLU A 292 0.22 32.23 -4.77
N LYS A 293 -0.03 31.75 -6.00
CA LYS A 293 0.62 30.56 -6.56
C LYS A 293 2.13 30.71 -6.70
N CYS A 294 2.63 31.90 -7.06
CA CYS A 294 4.06 32.17 -7.09
C CYS A 294 4.69 32.11 -5.70
N TYR A 295 4.04 32.69 -4.69
CA TYR A 295 4.49 32.60 -3.30
C TYR A 295 4.52 31.15 -2.82
N PHE A 296 3.47 30.37 -3.07
CA PHE A 296 3.43 28.95 -2.73
C PHE A 296 4.55 28.16 -3.42
N ARG A 297 4.78 28.38 -4.72
CA ARG A 297 5.91 27.78 -5.44
C ARG A 297 7.24 28.12 -4.79
N ASP A 298 7.46 29.37 -4.41
CA ASP A 298 8.73 29.83 -3.84
C ASP A 298 8.96 29.33 -2.40
N VAL A 299 7.89 29.14 -1.62
CA VAL A 299 7.94 28.47 -0.31
C VAL A 299 8.24 26.98 -0.48
N LEU A 300 7.49 26.28 -1.34
CA LEU A 300 7.72 24.85 -1.61
C LEU A 300 9.12 24.59 -2.16
N LYS A 301 9.61 25.44 -3.07
CA LYS A 301 10.96 25.33 -3.59
C LYS A 301 12.00 25.53 -2.49
N ARG A 302 11.89 26.57 -1.66
CA ARG A 302 12.84 26.79 -0.56
C ARG A 302 12.84 25.65 0.46
N GLU A 303 11.67 25.21 0.91
CA GLU A 303 11.57 24.23 1.99
C GLU A 303 11.82 22.79 1.54
N CYS A 304 11.33 22.41 0.35
CA CYS A 304 11.36 21.03 -0.12
C CYS A 304 12.45 20.74 -1.17
N TRP A 305 12.91 21.75 -1.92
CA TRP A 305 13.88 21.59 -3.01
C TRP A 305 15.27 22.12 -2.65
N ASP A 306 15.37 23.39 -2.27
CA ASP A 306 16.65 24.07 -2.01
C ASP A 306 17.35 23.54 -0.73
N THR A 307 16.60 22.96 0.21
CA THR A 307 17.17 22.31 1.42
C THR A 307 17.74 20.91 1.17
N MET A 308 17.45 20.31 0.01
CA MET A 308 17.86 18.95 -0.31
C MET A 308 19.23 18.94 -0.99
N LYS A 309 20.17 18.16 -0.44
CA LYS A 309 21.45 17.85 -1.08
C LYS A 309 21.27 16.92 -2.28
N VAL A 310 20.39 15.94 -2.12
CA VAL A 310 20.04 14.96 -3.15
C VAL A 310 18.53 14.97 -3.31
N ILE A 311 18.08 15.40 -4.48
CA ILE A 311 16.66 15.48 -4.84
C ILE A 311 16.16 14.09 -5.25
N SER A 312 14.89 13.81 -4.95
CA SER A 312 14.23 12.58 -5.37
C SER A 312 14.19 12.47 -6.90
N ARG A 313 14.71 11.37 -7.45
CA ARG A 313 14.73 11.04 -8.88
C ARG A 313 14.45 9.56 -9.10
N THR A 314 13.80 9.24 -10.20
CA THR A 314 13.59 7.86 -10.67
C THR A 314 14.49 7.56 -11.86
N ILE A 315 14.85 6.30 -12.08
CA ILE A 315 15.35 5.78 -13.35
C ILE A 315 14.41 4.68 -13.80
N ASN A 316 13.91 4.80 -15.02
CA ASN A 316 13.04 3.81 -15.64
C ASN A 316 13.85 2.94 -16.62
N ALA A 317 13.43 1.69 -16.82
CA ALA A 317 13.93 0.86 -17.90
C ALA A 317 13.47 1.37 -19.27
N PHE A 318 14.11 0.90 -20.34
CA PHE A 318 13.72 1.21 -21.72
C PHE A 318 12.58 0.33 -22.22
N HIS A 319 12.60 -0.98 -21.90
CA HIS A 319 11.66 -1.97 -22.44
C HIS A 319 10.77 -2.62 -21.39
N SER A 320 10.97 -2.31 -20.11
CA SER A 320 10.21 -2.88 -18.99
C SER A 320 9.69 -1.78 -18.08
N ASP A 321 8.70 -2.13 -17.25
CA ASP A 321 8.12 -1.22 -16.25
C ASP A 321 8.97 -1.11 -14.97
N LEU A 322 10.25 -1.50 -15.05
CA LEU A 322 11.17 -1.42 -13.92
C LEU A 322 11.53 0.03 -13.63
N GLU A 323 11.33 0.43 -12.38
CA GLU A 323 11.71 1.75 -11.88
C GLU A 323 12.55 1.64 -10.60
N VAL A 324 13.55 2.50 -10.48
CA VAL A 324 14.39 2.60 -9.30
C VAL A 324 14.43 4.05 -8.86
N LEU A 325 14.01 4.34 -7.63
CA LEU A 325 14.18 5.68 -7.02
C LEU A 325 15.50 5.78 -6.26
N ASN A 326 16.11 6.95 -6.21
CA ASN A 326 17.21 7.24 -5.28
C ASN A 326 16.71 7.49 -3.84
N TYR A 327 17.64 7.72 -2.91
CA TYR A 327 17.32 8.17 -1.55
C TYR A 327 17.45 9.69 -1.45
N PRO A 328 16.36 10.44 -1.20
CA PRO A 328 16.45 11.87 -0.94
C PRO A 328 17.24 12.14 0.34
N LEU A 329 18.14 13.12 0.30
CA LEU A 329 19.00 13.46 1.44
C LEU A 329 19.06 14.98 1.62
N LYS A 330 18.86 15.42 2.86
CA LYS A 330 19.16 16.78 3.30
C LYS A 330 20.66 16.95 3.55
N GLU A 331 21.15 18.18 3.50
CA GLU A 331 22.48 18.48 4.01
C GLU A 331 22.51 18.26 5.53
N GLN A 332 23.57 17.58 6.01
CA GLN A 332 23.79 17.44 7.45
C GLN A 332 24.09 18.81 8.03
N THR A 333 23.42 19.15 9.13
CA THR A 333 23.66 20.42 9.82
C THR A 333 25.03 20.43 10.46
N ALA A 334 25.63 21.61 10.64
CA ALA A 334 26.94 21.73 11.30
C ALA A 334 26.95 21.07 12.69
N LYS A 335 25.85 21.18 13.44
CA LYS A 335 25.67 20.55 14.74
C LYS A 335 25.72 19.02 14.69
N GLU A 336 25.04 18.39 13.72
CA GLU A 336 25.06 16.93 13.55
C GLU A 336 26.47 16.41 13.24
N LEU A 337 27.22 17.12 12.40
CA LEU A 337 28.61 16.81 12.07
C LEU A 337 29.54 16.97 13.28
N GLU A 338 29.37 18.03 14.07
CA GLU A 338 30.09 18.26 15.33
C GLU A 338 29.80 17.16 16.35
N ASP A 339 28.52 16.81 16.55
CA ASP A 339 28.09 15.74 17.46
C ASP A 339 28.65 14.38 17.01
N LEU A 340 28.60 14.05 15.71
CA LEU A 340 29.20 12.84 15.16
C LEU A 340 30.72 12.81 15.38
N CYS A 341 31.42 13.91 15.13
CA CYS A 341 32.86 14.01 15.34
C CYS A 341 33.21 13.82 16.83
N ARG A 342 32.46 14.45 17.74
CA ARG A 342 32.60 14.30 19.19
C ARG A 342 32.46 12.83 19.60
N VAL A 343 31.40 12.16 19.15
CA VAL A 343 31.13 10.75 19.49
C VAL A 343 32.23 9.83 18.95
N GLN A 344 32.65 10.02 17.69
CA GLN A 344 33.74 9.22 17.10
C GLN A 344 35.06 9.41 17.86
N ASN A 345 35.40 10.64 18.24
CA ASN A 345 36.62 10.92 18.99
C ASN A 345 36.58 10.33 20.39
N MET A 346 35.45 10.41 21.08
CA MET A 346 35.25 9.74 22.36
C MET A 346 35.43 8.23 22.22
N ARG A 347 34.87 7.62 21.16
CA ARG A 347 35.02 6.19 20.95
C ARG A 347 36.44 5.76 20.58
N LYS A 348 37.17 6.59 19.81
CA LYS A 348 38.60 6.38 19.56
C LYS A 348 39.38 6.31 20.88
N LEU A 349 39.11 7.23 21.79
CA LEU A 349 39.74 7.27 23.12
C LEU A 349 39.34 6.05 23.97
N GLU A 350 38.07 5.66 23.99
CA GLU A 350 37.62 4.46 24.71
C GLU A 350 38.26 3.17 24.18
N LYS A 351 38.35 3.00 22.85
CA LYS A 351 39.01 1.84 22.23
C LYS A 351 40.50 1.81 22.56
N ALA A 352 41.17 2.97 22.53
CA ALA A 352 42.57 3.09 22.94
C ALA A 352 42.75 2.72 24.43
N ALA A 353 41.90 3.25 25.33
CA ALA A 353 41.95 2.93 26.75
C ALA A 353 41.71 1.43 27.04
N CYS A 354 40.77 0.79 26.33
CA CYS A 354 40.55 -0.66 26.43
C CYS A 354 41.76 -1.48 25.93
N SER A 355 42.47 -1.01 24.91
CA SER A 355 43.69 -1.68 24.43
C SER A 355 44.83 -1.61 25.46
N VAL A 356 44.97 -0.48 26.17
CA VAL A 356 45.97 -0.30 27.24
C VAL A 356 45.65 -1.16 28.46
N ARG A 357 44.38 -1.26 28.86
CA ARG A 357 43.98 -2.15 29.98
C ARG A 357 44.24 -3.64 29.73
N LYS A 358 44.28 -4.07 28.45
CA LYS A 358 44.65 -5.44 28.09
C LYS A 358 46.16 -5.69 28.17
N THR A 359 46.97 -4.63 28.24
CA THR A 359 48.43 -4.71 28.35
C THR A 359 48.96 -4.56 29.79
N ASP A 360 48.09 -4.30 30.77
CA ASP A 360 48.49 -4.21 32.19
C ASP A 360 48.90 -5.59 32.77
N PRO A 361 50.00 -5.70 33.54
CA PRO A 361 50.53 -6.98 34.02
C PRO A 361 49.59 -7.76 34.97
N GLU A 362 48.69 -7.07 35.68
CA GLU A 362 47.78 -7.70 36.66
C GLU A 362 46.65 -8.52 36.01
N ALA A 363 46.37 -8.31 34.72
CA ALA A 363 45.40 -9.12 33.96
C ALA A 363 46.01 -10.39 33.34
N GLN A 364 47.34 -10.56 33.39
CA GLN A 364 48.03 -11.72 32.79
C GLN A 364 47.87 -13.01 33.59
N THR A 365 47.58 -12.94 34.89
CA THR A 365 47.40 -14.12 35.77
C THR A 365 46.13 -14.92 35.46
N LEU A 366 45.10 -14.31 34.85
CA LEU A 366 43.91 -15.04 34.37
C LEU A 366 44.02 -15.48 32.90
N GLY A 367 44.92 -14.86 32.13
CA GLY A 367 45.12 -15.15 30.70
C GLY A 367 45.98 -16.40 30.42
N ASN A 368 46.84 -16.79 31.36
CA ASN A 368 47.78 -17.91 31.13
C ASN A 368 47.16 -19.30 31.34
N LEU A 369 45.97 -19.42 31.92
CA LEU A 369 45.24 -20.71 32.04
C LEU A 369 44.45 -21.09 30.79
N LYS A 370 44.29 -20.18 29.82
CA LYS A 370 43.54 -20.41 28.57
C LYS A 370 44.42 -20.66 27.35
N LYS A 371 45.74 -20.48 27.45
CA LYS A 371 46.66 -20.50 26.30
C LYS A 371 47.14 -21.89 25.88
N ASP A 372 46.93 -22.92 26.69
CA ASP A 372 47.40 -24.28 26.36
C ASP A 372 46.36 -25.14 25.61
N LEU A 373 45.16 -24.61 25.32
CA LEU A 373 44.10 -25.35 24.61
C LEU A 373 43.69 -24.76 23.26
N SER A 374 44.10 -23.54 22.90
CA SER A 374 43.61 -22.84 21.69
C SER A 374 44.62 -22.75 20.53
N ALA A 375 45.79 -23.38 20.63
CA ALA A 375 46.81 -23.29 19.59
C ALA A 375 46.51 -24.11 18.31
N GLN A 376 45.44 -24.92 18.30
CA GLN A 376 45.01 -25.67 17.12
C GLN A 376 43.72 -25.13 16.47
N GLU A 377 43.02 -24.17 17.08
CA GLU A 377 41.76 -23.62 16.54
C GLU A 377 41.95 -22.28 15.78
N GLU A 378 43.08 -21.58 15.98
CA GLU A 378 43.31 -20.24 15.41
C GLU A 378 43.61 -20.21 13.89
N GLU A 379 43.93 -21.34 13.24
CA GLU A 379 44.10 -21.38 11.77
C GLU A 379 42.80 -21.69 11.01
N GLU A 380 41.80 -22.32 11.62
CA GLU A 380 40.49 -22.54 10.98
C GLU A 380 39.52 -21.35 11.16
N GLU A 381 39.65 -20.56 12.24
CA GLU A 381 38.77 -19.40 12.50
C GLU A 381 38.93 -18.25 11.48
N LYS A 382 40.09 -18.12 10.82
CA LYS A 382 40.33 -17.06 9.83
C LYS A 382 39.54 -17.20 8.53
N LYS A 383 38.95 -18.36 8.25
CA LYS A 383 38.10 -18.57 7.05
C LYS A 383 36.60 -18.54 7.35
N VAL A 384 36.20 -18.53 8.62
CA VAL A 384 34.79 -18.56 9.06
C VAL A 384 34.27 -17.16 9.45
N GLN A 385 35.16 -16.22 9.77
CA GLN A 385 34.82 -14.88 10.30
C GLN A 385 34.06 -13.93 9.35
N ASP A 386 34.13 -14.11 8.03
CA ASP A 386 33.44 -13.20 7.09
C ASP A 386 31.93 -13.49 6.95
N ALA A 387 31.47 -14.68 7.34
CA ALA A 387 30.05 -15.06 7.25
C ALA A 387 29.28 -14.91 8.57
N GLU A 388 29.97 -14.87 9.71
CA GLU A 388 29.36 -14.83 11.06
C GLU A 388 29.15 -13.41 11.60
N THR A 389 29.65 -12.38 10.91
CA THR A 389 29.68 -11.00 11.40
C THR A 389 28.29 -10.32 11.45
N ALA A 390 27.38 -10.61 10.52
CA ALA A 390 26.06 -9.96 10.50
C ALA A 390 25.10 -10.46 11.59
N THR A 391 25.22 -11.72 12.00
CA THR A 391 24.37 -12.30 13.06
C THR A 391 24.73 -11.69 14.42
N VAL A 392 26.02 -11.48 14.68
CA VAL A 392 26.53 -10.88 15.92
C VAL A 392 26.33 -9.37 15.94
N THR A 393 26.50 -8.70 14.79
CA THR A 393 26.28 -7.24 14.66
C THR A 393 24.79 -6.88 14.52
N GLY A 394 23.94 -7.87 14.22
CA GLY A 394 22.50 -7.71 14.06
C GLY A 394 22.12 -6.83 12.87
N SER A 395 23.00 -6.69 11.87
CA SER A 395 22.77 -5.87 10.67
C SER A 395 23.52 -6.42 9.46
N ILE A 396 22.91 -6.23 8.29
CA ILE A 396 23.48 -6.52 6.97
C ILE A 396 24.36 -5.35 6.48
N SER A 397 24.30 -4.17 7.12
CA SER A 397 25.06 -2.97 6.73
C SER A 397 26.57 -3.22 6.59
N ALA A 398 27.15 -4.00 7.50
CA ALA A 398 28.55 -4.41 7.46
C ALA A 398 28.88 -5.33 6.26
N GLN A 399 27.99 -6.25 5.89
CA GLN A 399 28.17 -7.13 4.72
C GLN A 399 28.12 -6.36 3.40
N LEU A 400 27.35 -5.26 3.37
CA LEU A 400 27.32 -4.33 2.24
C LEU A 400 28.55 -3.41 2.17
N GLY A 401 29.48 -3.53 3.13
CA GLY A 401 30.69 -2.69 3.22
C GLY A 401 30.44 -1.30 3.83
N TYR A 402 29.25 -1.07 4.41
CA TYR A 402 28.85 0.21 4.97
C TYR A 402 28.74 0.11 6.49
N SER A 403 29.88 -0.07 7.16
CA SER A 403 29.94 -0.04 8.63
C SER A 403 30.68 1.19 9.12
N ASN A 404 30.27 1.69 10.29
CA ASN A 404 31.07 2.65 11.03
C ASN A 404 31.93 1.86 12.05
N PRO A 405 33.26 1.98 12.02
CA PRO A 405 34.14 1.18 12.88
C PRO A 405 34.02 1.54 14.37
N TYR A 406 33.34 2.63 14.72
CA TYR A 406 33.14 3.09 16.08
C TYR A 406 31.83 2.61 16.71
N VAL A 407 30.97 1.90 15.97
CA VAL A 407 29.74 1.32 16.50
C VAL A 407 30.05 0.42 17.71
N TYR A 408 29.25 0.55 18.77
CA TYR A 408 29.34 -0.29 19.96
C TYR A 408 28.87 -1.71 19.66
N ASP A 409 29.45 -2.69 20.36
CA ASP A 409 28.94 -4.05 20.30
C ASP A 409 27.55 -4.12 20.98
N GLN A 410 26.63 -4.90 20.42
CA GLN A 410 25.24 -4.96 20.88
C GLN A 410 25.14 -5.36 22.36
N PHE A 411 26.07 -6.18 22.85
CA PHE A 411 26.10 -6.64 24.24
C PHE A 411 26.82 -5.69 25.21
N SER A 412 27.37 -4.57 24.71
CA SER A 412 28.24 -3.67 25.47
C SER A 412 27.56 -2.36 25.90
N LEU A 413 26.28 -2.16 25.58
CA LEU A 413 25.52 -0.92 25.81
C LEU A 413 24.95 -0.84 27.24
N LYS A 414 25.77 -0.39 28.18
CA LYS A 414 25.40 -0.35 29.62
C LYS A 414 24.89 1.00 30.10
N THR A 415 25.31 2.08 29.46
CA THR A 415 24.99 3.45 29.90
C THR A 415 24.11 4.16 28.89
N ILE A 416 23.34 5.14 29.37
CA ILE A 416 22.47 5.98 28.53
C ILE A 416 23.31 6.76 27.51
N GLU A 417 24.45 7.31 27.93
CA GLU A 417 25.36 7.99 27.02
C GLU A 417 25.83 7.08 25.89
N GLN A 418 26.19 5.82 26.19
CA GLN A 418 26.53 4.84 25.15
C GLN A 418 25.35 4.55 24.21
N ARG A 419 24.12 4.47 24.73
CA ARG A 419 22.89 4.31 23.90
C ARG A 419 22.67 5.53 22.99
N ILE A 420 22.84 6.75 23.50
CA ILE A 420 22.74 7.99 22.71
C ILE A 420 23.85 8.06 21.65
N ASN A 421 25.09 7.76 22.02
CA ASN A 421 26.22 7.73 21.09
C ASN A 421 26.01 6.69 19.99
N GLN A 422 25.47 5.52 20.35
CA GLN A 422 25.11 4.47 19.40
C GLN A 422 24.06 4.97 18.41
N ILE A 423 23.04 5.71 18.84
CA ILE A 423 22.04 6.32 17.94
C ILE A 423 22.72 7.22 16.90
N VAL A 424 23.62 8.11 17.33
CA VAL A 424 24.37 9.01 16.41
C VAL A 424 25.22 8.22 15.41
N LEU A 425 25.88 7.15 15.86
CA LEU A 425 26.70 6.30 14.99
C LEU A 425 25.85 5.49 13.99
N LEU A 426 24.68 5.01 14.40
CA LEU A 426 23.74 4.31 13.52
C LEU A 426 23.10 5.24 12.47
N GLN A 427 22.80 6.49 12.85
CA GLN A 427 22.36 7.52 11.90
C GLN A 427 23.42 7.80 10.83
N ASP A 428 24.71 7.84 11.20
CA ASP A 428 25.82 7.94 10.25
C ASP A 428 25.91 6.70 9.33
N VAL A 429 25.70 5.48 9.86
CA VAL A 429 25.64 4.27 9.03
C VAL A 429 24.52 4.37 7.99
N ILE A 430 23.31 4.79 8.38
CA ILE A 430 22.18 5.00 7.45
C ILE A 430 22.54 6.04 6.39
N TYR A 431 23.17 7.15 6.79
CA TYR A 431 23.60 8.19 5.85
C TYR A 431 24.64 7.66 4.85
N ARG A 432 25.61 6.84 5.29
CA ARG A 432 26.61 6.19 4.42
C ARG A 432 25.98 5.22 3.43
N VAL A 433 25.03 4.39 3.88
CA VAL A 433 24.30 3.46 2.99
C VAL A 433 23.55 4.25 1.91
N LYS A 434 22.79 5.29 2.30
CA LYS A 434 22.02 6.13 1.37
C LYS A 434 22.93 6.85 0.37
N THR A 435 24.03 7.45 0.83
CA THR A 435 24.98 8.17 -0.03
C THR A 435 25.71 7.25 -1.00
N ALA A 436 26.13 6.06 -0.57
CA ALA A 436 26.77 5.09 -1.44
C ALA A 436 25.84 4.57 -2.54
N PHE A 437 24.59 4.23 -2.20
CA PHE A 437 23.59 3.86 -3.20
C PHE A 437 23.32 4.99 -4.20
N ASN A 438 23.21 6.24 -3.71
CA ASN A 438 22.98 7.40 -4.57
C ASN A 438 24.14 7.66 -5.55
N ALA A 439 25.38 7.32 -5.18
CA ALA A 439 26.52 7.43 -6.09
C ALA A 439 26.41 6.45 -7.26
N ASP A 440 26.02 5.20 -7.00
CA ASP A 440 25.79 4.20 -8.05
C ASP A 440 24.58 4.55 -8.92
N PHE A 441 23.51 5.06 -8.29
CA PHE A 441 22.33 5.56 -8.99
C PHE A 441 22.69 6.69 -9.96
N GLU A 442 23.46 7.69 -9.52
CA GLU A 442 23.87 8.82 -10.36
C GLU A 442 24.79 8.36 -11.50
N ALA A 443 25.64 7.36 -11.27
CA ALA A 443 26.45 6.75 -12.32
C ALA A 443 25.58 6.09 -13.39
N LEU A 444 24.54 5.34 -12.99
CA LEU A 444 23.61 4.70 -13.91
C LEU A 444 22.71 5.71 -14.63
N HIS A 445 22.27 6.78 -13.96
CA HIS A 445 21.51 7.87 -14.59
C HIS A 445 22.34 8.55 -15.70
N LYS A 446 23.61 8.86 -15.42
CA LYS A 446 24.55 9.38 -16.43
C LYS A 446 24.76 8.40 -17.59
N GLN A 447 24.76 7.10 -17.31
CA GLN A 447 24.81 6.07 -18.36
C GLN A 447 23.53 6.09 -19.21
N LYS A 448 22.34 6.19 -18.61
CA LYS A 448 21.07 6.31 -19.35
C LYS A 448 21.07 7.53 -20.29
N MET A 449 21.54 8.67 -19.80
CA MET A 449 21.68 9.90 -20.60
C MET A 449 22.59 9.71 -21.82
N LYS A 450 23.71 8.98 -21.65
CA LYS A 450 24.61 8.64 -22.76
C LYS A 450 23.96 7.69 -23.76
N GLU A 451 23.21 6.68 -23.29
CA GLU A 451 22.48 5.78 -24.19
C GLU A 451 21.36 6.49 -24.94
N LEU A 452 20.59 7.37 -24.29
CA LEU A 452 19.58 8.21 -24.95
C LEU A 452 20.18 9.06 -26.08
N LYS A 453 21.39 9.61 -25.89
CA LYS A 453 22.11 10.34 -26.94
C LYS A 453 22.52 9.40 -28.09
N ARG A 454 23.09 8.24 -27.78
CA ARG A 454 23.49 7.23 -28.79
C ARG A 454 22.30 6.74 -29.61
N VAL A 455 21.14 6.52 -28.99
CA VAL A 455 19.92 6.13 -29.71
C VAL A 455 19.47 7.24 -30.66
N ARG A 456 19.48 8.50 -30.20
CA ARG A 456 19.17 9.65 -31.08
C ARG A 456 20.14 9.76 -32.26
N ASP A 457 21.44 9.61 -32.03
CA ASP A 457 22.46 9.68 -33.08
C ASP A 457 22.29 8.54 -34.10
N ARG A 458 22.01 7.30 -33.64
CA ARG A 458 21.71 6.16 -34.52
C ARG A 458 20.40 6.34 -35.29
N ASN A 459 19.35 6.86 -34.66
CA ASN A 459 18.08 7.14 -35.33
C ASN A 459 18.22 8.26 -36.37
N LYS A 460 19.12 9.23 -36.17
CA LYS A 460 19.46 10.23 -37.18
C LYS A 460 20.08 9.56 -38.41
N HIS A 461 21.07 8.69 -38.21
CA HIS A 461 21.69 7.91 -39.28
C HIS A 461 20.67 7.02 -40.01
N ILE A 462 19.78 6.34 -39.28
CA ILE A 462 18.71 5.55 -39.88
C ILE A 462 17.78 6.43 -40.73
N ARG A 463 17.41 7.63 -40.27
CA ARG A 463 16.61 8.57 -41.08
C ARG A 463 17.31 9.01 -42.37
N GLU A 464 18.62 9.25 -42.31
CA GLU A 464 19.43 9.57 -43.49
C GLU A 464 19.39 8.41 -44.51
N ILE A 465 19.55 7.16 -44.05
CA ILE A 465 19.44 5.97 -44.91
C ILE A 465 18.01 5.76 -45.43
N MET A 466 16.99 5.98 -44.61
CA MET A 466 15.57 5.86 -45.01
C MET A 466 15.19 6.86 -46.09
N LEU A 467 15.75 8.08 -46.02
CA LEU A 467 15.57 9.10 -47.05
C LEU A 467 16.24 8.71 -48.37
N GLN A 468 17.36 7.97 -48.32
CA GLN A 468 17.99 7.39 -49.52
C GLN A 468 17.15 6.26 -50.12
N LEU A 469 16.41 5.51 -49.30
CA LEU A 469 15.58 4.38 -49.72
C LEU A 469 14.12 4.77 -50.05
N ASP A 470 13.75 6.04 -49.91
CA ASP A 470 12.37 6.56 -50.00
C ASP A 470 11.38 5.78 -49.11
N MET A 471 11.82 5.46 -47.89
CA MET A 471 11.03 4.75 -46.89
C MET A 471 10.53 5.72 -45.81
N HIS A 472 9.27 5.55 -45.41
CA HIS A 472 8.65 6.31 -44.32
C HIS A 472 8.16 5.34 -43.24
N GLU A 473 8.94 5.22 -42.17
CA GLU A 473 8.64 4.43 -40.97
C GLU A 473 8.91 5.30 -39.75
N GLU A 474 8.07 5.18 -38.72
CA GLU A 474 8.27 5.90 -37.46
C GLU A 474 9.34 5.19 -36.62
N LEU A 475 10.42 5.90 -36.28
CA LEU A 475 11.48 5.37 -35.44
C LEU A 475 11.15 5.54 -33.95
N TRP A 476 11.44 4.50 -33.17
CA TRP A 476 11.32 4.55 -31.71
C TRP A 476 12.31 5.54 -31.09
N GLU A 477 11.80 6.59 -30.44
CA GLU A 477 12.59 7.60 -29.73
C GLU A 477 12.29 7.62 -28.23
N PRO A 478 13.19 7.05 -27.40
CA PRO A 478 13.03 7.13 -25.96
C PRO A 478 13.28 8.55 -25.47
N SER A 479 12.44 9.02 -24.55
CA SER A 479 12.56 10.30 -23.86
C SER A 479 12.56 10.09 -22.35
N LEU A 480 13.05 11.08 -21.60
CA LEU A 480 13.01 11.06 -20.15
C LEU A 480 11.60 11.43 -19.69
N THR A 481 11.09 10.69 -18.71
CA THR A 481 9.84 11.07 -18.04
C THR A 481 10.09 12.17 -17.01
N ASN A 482 9.02 12.87 -16.58
CA ASN A 482 9.13 13.98 -15.62
C ASN A 482 9.69 13.55 -14.25
N SER A 483 9.57 12.27 -13.88
CA SER A 483 10.14 11.72 -12.64
C SER A 483 11.65 11.45 -12.74
N GLU A 484 12.17 11.22 -13.95
CA GLU A 484 13.61 11.03 -14.20
C GLU A 484 14.38 12.35 -14.34
N TRP A 485 13.64 13.43 -14.64
CA TRP A 485 14.16 14.79 -14.70
C TRP A 485 13.25 15.79 -13.98
N PRO A 486 13.18 15.74 -12.64
CA PRO A 486 12.24 16.56 -11.87
C PRO A 486 12.54 18.06 -11.94
N GLU A 487 13.75 18.49 -12.31
CA GLU A 487 14.06 19.89 -12.62
C GLU A 487 13.18 20.48 -13.72
N ARG A 488 12.67 19.63 -14.63
CA ARG A 488 11.74 20.03 -15.69
C ARG A 488 10.43 20.59 -15.12
N LEU A 489 9.98 20.13 -13.96
CA LEU A 489 8.78 20.67 -13.30
C LEU A 489 8.93 22.13 -12.85
N LEU A 490 10.19 22.58 -12.66
CA LEU A 490 10.49 23.97 -12.28
C LEU A 490 10.74 24.87 -13.51
N ALA A 491 10.86 24.29 -14.69
CA ALA A 491 11.21 24.98 -15.93
C ALA A 491 10.06 24.87 -16.94
N VAL A 492 9.45 26.00 -17.28
CA VAL A 492 8.39 26.04 -18.29
C VAL A 492 9.04 25.92 -19.67
N GLU A 493 8.71 24.86 -20.41
CA GLU A 493 9.16 24.73 -21.80
C GLU A 493 8.35 25.64 -22.73
N VAL A 494 8.99 26.17 -23.78
CA VAL A 494 8.32 27.03 -24.79
C VAL A 494 7.15 26.31 -25.48
N SER A 495 7.18 24.98 -25.48
CA SER A 495 6.12 24.09 -25.98
C SER A 495 4.85 24.09 -25.11
N GLU A 496 4.99 24.34 -23.81
CA GLU A 496 3.91 24.32 -22.80
C GLU A 496 3.18 25.66 -22.68
N VAL A 497 3.72 26.73 -23.29
CA VAL A 497 3.08 28.05 -23.33
C VAL A 497 2.06 28.11 -24.47
N THR A 498 0.80 28.35 -24.13
CA THR A 498 -0.30 28.54 -25.09
C THR A 498 -0.15 29.86 -25.86
N VAL A 499 0.17 29.72 -27.15
CA VAL A 499 -0.10 30.58 -28.32
C VAL A 499 0.47 32.01 -28.38
N LEU A 500 0.63 32.79 -27.29
CA LEU A 500 0.98 34.23 -27.43
C LEU A 500 2.48 34.58 -27.47
N LEU A 501 3.39 33.64 -27.23
CA LEU A 501 4.84 33.88 -27.30
C LEU A 501 5.59 33.04 -28.34
N LYS A 502 4.88 32.24 -29.14
CA LYS A 502 5.47 31.50 -30.27
C LYS A 502 5.92 32.40 -31.43
N HIS A 503 5.43 33.64 -31.49
CA HIS A 503 5.76 34.57 -32.59
C HIS A 503 7.02 35.41 -32.38
N LEU A 504 7.57 35.49 -31.15
CA LEU A 504 8.72 36.36 -30.87
C LEU A 504 10.07 35.62 -30.82
N ILE A 505 10.06 34.28 -30.69
CA ILE A 505 11.28 33.48 -30.48
C ILE A 505 11.63 32.58 -31.69
N SER A 506 10.74 32.47 -32.68
CA SER A 506 11.01 31.73 -33.93
C SER A 506 11.91 32.47 -34.93
N SER A 507 12.39 33.69 -34.61
CA SER A 507 13.25 34.49 -35.48
C SER A 507 14.76 34.36 -35.21
N GLN A 508 15.20 33.60 -34.20
CA GLN A 508 16.62 33.43 -33.89
C GLN A 508 16.96 32.00 -33.46
N ARG A 509 17.13 31.11 -34.46
CA ARG A 509 18.19 30.09 -34.54
C ARG A 509 17.89 29.11 -35.68
N MET A 510 18.42 29.43 -36.85
CA MET A 510 18.87 28.42 -37.81
C MET A 510 20.26 28.87 -38.26
N SER A 511 21.27 28.07 -37.96
CA SER A 511 22.64 28.24 -38.41
C SER A 511 22.68 28.17 -39.94
N THR A 512 22.80 29.33 -40.58
CA THR A 512 23.04 29.48 -42.02
C THR A 512 24.47 29.17 -42.43
N LEU A 513 25.34 28.79 -41.47
CA LEU A 513 26.76 28.60 -41.69
C LEU A 513 27.15 27.16 -42.10
N GLU A 514 26.42 26.14 -41.62
CA GLU A 514 26.77 24.74 -41.91
C GLU A 514 26.30 24.30 -43.30
N ARG A 515 25.25 24.91 -43.84
CA ARG A 515 24.74 24.62 -45.19
C ARG A 515 25.58 25.24 -46.31
N ALA A 516 26.32 26.31 -46.01
CA ALA A 516 27.18 27.01 -46.98
C ALA A 516 28.59 26.40 -47.07
N LEU A 517 28.97 25.52 -46.14
CA LEU A 517 30.29 24.89 -46.09
C LEU A 517 30.32 23.54 -46.82
N ASP A 518 29.21 22.81 -46.87
CA ASP A 518 29.08 21.58 -47.67
C ASP A 518 29.00 21.89 -49.18
N ASP A 519 28.33 22.97 -49.58
CA ASP A 519 28.21 23.38 -50.99
C ASP A 519 29.51 23.96 -51.59
N MET A 520 30.49 24.32 -50.74
CA MET A 520 31.72 24.97 -51.18
C MET A 520 32.96 24.05 -51.21
N MET A 521 32.80 22.77 -50.86
CA MET A 521 33.92 21.83 -50.71
C MET A 521 33.84 20.56 -51.59
N ASP A 522 32.74 20.30 -52.31
CA ASP A 522 32.60 19.08 -53.14
C ASP A 522 33.20 19.27 -54.54
N GLY A 523 34.53 19.42 -54.57
CA GLY A 523 35.34 19.44 -55.78
C GLY A 523 36.18 18.18 -55.91
N VAL A 524 35.58 17.03 -56.22
CA VAL A 524 36.11 15.88 -57.01
C VAL A 524 34.94 14.91 -57.25
N LEU A 525 34.61 14.66 -58.54
CA LEU A 525 33.65 13.64 -58.97
C LEU A 525 34.25 12.23 -58.79
N GLU A 526 34.27 11.74 -57.56
CA GLU A 526 34.14 10.29 -57.34
C GLU A 526 32.64 10.00 -57.33
N VAL A 527 32.17 9.11 -58.22
CA VAL A 527 30.77 8.64 -58.20
C VAL A 527 30.52 8.03 -56.82
N LYS A 528 29.90 8.80 -55.92
CA LYS A 528 29.54 8.32 -54.58
C LYS A 528 28.54 7.19 -54.79
N LYS A 529 28.64 6.11 -54.00
CA LYS A 529 27.71 4.96 -54.10
C LYS A 529 26.24 5.37 -53.91
N GLU A 530 26.02 6.55 -53.33
CA GLU A 530 24.74 7.24 -53.14
C GLU A 530 24.02 7.60 -54.46
N ASP A 531 24.78 7.84 -55.54
CA ASP A 531 24.23 8.21 -56.85
C ASP A 531 23.75 7.00 -57.67
N ILE A 532 24.12 5.78 -57.27
CA ILE A 532 23.78 4.53 -57.97
C ILE A 532 22.26 4.33 -58.00
N LEU A 533 21.53 4.73 -56.94
CA LEU A 533 20.07 4.62 -56.87
C LEU A 533 19.35 5.59 -57.83
N LYS A 534 19.92 6.78 -58.05
CA LYS A 534 19.34 7.84 -58.91
C LYS A 534 19.74 7.74 -60.38
N MET A 535 20.71 6.88 -60.70
CA MET A 535 21.23 6.72 -62.06
C MET A 535 20.19 6.02 -62.95
N GLU A 536 19.78 6.65 -64.05
CA GLU A 536 18.86 6.08 -65.04
C GLU A 536 19.56 6.02 -66.40
N ILE A 537 19.50 4.86 -67.06
CA ILE A 537 20.00 4.72 -68.42
C ILE A 537 18.88 5.20 -69.35
N PRO A 538 19.07 6.26 -70.16
CA PRO A 538 18.02 6.79 -71.02
C PRO A 538 17.61 5.75 -72.08
N LEU A 539 16.30 5.69 -72.36
CA LEU A 539 15.77 4.80 -73.39
C LEU A 539 16.31 5.19 -74.78
N PRO A 540 16.72 4.22 -75.61
CA PRO A 540 17.13 4.50 -76.98
C PRO A 540 15.99 5.15 -77.80
N GLU A 541 16.31 6.21 -78.53
CA GLU A 541 15.36 7.13 -79.19
C GLU A 541 14.40 6.45 -80.20
N PHE A 542 14.83 5.35 -80.82
CA PHE A 542 14.04 4.58 -81.79
C PHE A 542 12.91 3.74 -81.16
N VAL A 543 12.96 3.48 -79.85
CA VAL A 543 11.94 2.72 -79.10
C VAL A 543 10.67 3.56 -78.90
N LEU A 544 10.80 4.88 -78.88
CA LEU A 544 9.68 5.81 -78.73
C LEU A 544 9.00 6.17 -80.07
N THR A 545 9.68 5.91 -81.19
CA THR A 545 9.28 6.41 -82.52
C THR A 545 8.86 5.32 -83.52
N LYS A 546 9.23 4.04 -83.29
CA LYS A 546 8.90 2.93 -84.21
C LYS A 546 8.42 1.67 -83.45
N PRO A 547 7.35 0.99 -83.91
CA PRO A 547 6.91 -0.29 -83.31
C PRO A 547 7.89 -1.44 -83.60
N ASP A 548 7.97 -2.41 -82.69
CA ASP A 548 8.96 -3.52 -82.59
C ASP A 548 9.22 -4.31 -83.88
N ILE A 549 8.26 -4.29 -84.81
CA ILE A 549 8.28 -5.02 -86.08
C ILE A 549 9.17 -4.31 -87.13
N GLN A 550 9.46 -3.02 -86.95
CA GLN A 550 10.20 -2.18 -87.89
C GLN A 550 11.67 -1.93 -87.50
N TRP A 551 12.18 -2.63 -86.49
CA TRP A 551 13.57 -2.46 -86.04
C TRP A 551 14.55 -3.15 -86.98
N SER A 552 15.58 -2.42 -87.40
CA SER A 552 16.75 -2.97 -88.10
C SER A 552 17.56 -3.91 -87.19
N GLU A 553 18.35 -4.81 -87.79
CA GLU A 553 19.22 -5.73 -87.03
C GLU A 553 20.25 -4.99 -86.14
N GLU A 554 20.62 -3.76 -86.53
CA GLU A 554 21.50 -2.88 -85.78
C GLU A 554 20.77 -2.24 -84.58
N GLU A 555 19.55 -1.73 -84.76
CA GLU A 555 18.69 -1.22 -83.69
C GLU A 555 18.34 -2.32 -82.66
N LYS A 556 18.11 -3.58 -83.11
CA LYS A 556 17.92 -4.73 -82.22
C LYS A 556 19.14 -5.05 -81.36
N LYS A 557 20.37 -4.84 -81.86
CA LYS A 557 21.60 -5.02 -81.09
C LYS A 557 21.76 -3.93 -80.02
N VAL A 558 21.50 -2.67 -80.38
CA VAL A 558 21.54 -1.53 -79.45
C VAL A 558 20.52 -1.70 -78.32
N PHE A 559 19.32 -2.20 -78.62
CA PHE A 559 18.31 -2.50 -77.60
C PHE A 559 18.73 -3.64 -76.66
N LYS A 560 19.35 -4.70 -77.17
CA LYS A 560 19.89 -5.79 -76.33
C LYS A 560 21.04 -5.34 -75.42
N GLU A 561 21.90 -4.44 -75.90
CA GLU A 561 22.94 -3.83 -75.07
C GLU A 561 22.35 -2.90 -74.00
N TYR A 562 21.31 -2.14 -74.33
CA TYR A 562 20.55 -1.35 -73.37
C TYR A 562 19.91 -2.22 -72.30
N GLU A 563 19.21 -3.31 -72.67
CA GLU A 563 18.61 -4.24 -71.72
C GLU A 563 19.66 -4.88 -70.79
N LYS A 564 20.84 -5.21 -71.33
CA LYS A 564 21.93 -5.77 -70.53
C LYS A 564 22.46 -4.77 -69.51
N LYS A 565 22.74 -3.53 -69.94
CA LYS A 565 23.21 -2.46 -69.03
C LYS A 565 22.13 -2.06 -68.01
N ALA A 566 20.86 -2.04 -68.42
CA ALA A 566 19.74 -1.79 -67.52
C ALA A 566 19.58 -2.89 -66.46
N LYS A 567 19.77 -4.16 -66.84
CA LYS A 567 19.80 -5.29 -65.90
C LYS A 567 20.97 -5.20 -64.93
N GLU A 568 22.19 -4.97 -65.41
CA GLU A 568 23.39 -4.82 -64.57
C GLU A 568 23.23 -3.67 -63.56
N LEU A 569 22.71 -2.52 -64.01
CA LEU A 569 22.44 -1.35 -63.15
C LEU A 569 21.32 -1.64 -62.14
N SER A 570 20.27 -2.38 -62.52
CA SER A 570 19.22 -2.79 -61.58
C SER A 570 19.73 -3.76 -60.51
N GLU A 571 20.62 -4.69 -60.87
CA GLU A 571 21.27 -5.62 -59.93
C GLU A 571 22.20 -4.89 -58.96
N GLU A 572 22.94 -3.86 -59.42
CA GLU A 572 23.77 -3.01 -58.55
C GLU A 572 22.93 -2.17 -57.59
N LYS A 573 21.82 -1.56 -58.07
CA LYS A 573 20.84 -0.87 -57.23
C LYS A 573 20.28 -1.78 -56.14
N GLU A 574 19.93 -3.03 -56.49
CA GLU A 574 19.37 -3.97 -55.53
C GLU A 574 20.41 -4.47 -54.52
N LYS A 575 21.67 -4.69 -54.94
CA LYS A 575 22.78 -4.99 -54.01
C LYS A 575 23.00 -3.84 -53.02
N TYR A 576 22.98 -2.60 -53.51
CA TYR A 576 23.16 -1.41 -52.66
C TYR A 576 21.98 -1.24 -51.68
N LYS A 577 20.74 -1.40 -52.15
CA LYS A 577 19.54 -1.41 -51.28
C LYS A 577 19.64 -2.45 -50.17
N LYS A 578 20.05 -3.69 -50.50
CA LYS A 578 20.25 -4.76 -49.51
C LYS A 578 21.32 -4.40 -48.48
N LEU A 579 22.41 -3.73 -48.88
CA LEU A 579 23.45 -3.26 -47.95
C LEU A 579 22.91 -2.22 -46.97
N LEU A 580 22.15 -1.24 -47.44
CA LEU A 580 21.52 -0.22 -46.60
C LEU A 580 20.47 -0.82 -45.65
N GLU A 581 19.67 -1.79 -46.12
CA GLU A 581 18.74 -2.53 -45.25
C GLU A 581 19.45 -3.35 -44.16
N ILE A 582 20.60 -3.96 -44.48
CA ILE A 582 21.44 -4.67 -43.51
C ILE A 582 22.02 -3.67 -42.49
N GLU A 583 22.42 -2.48 -42.92
CA GLU A 583 22.93 -1.43 -42.04
C GLU A 583 21.86 -0.93 -41.06
N ILE A 584 20.64 -0.64 -41.53
CA ILE A 584 19.48 -0.32 -40.68
C ILE A 584 19.25 -1.42 -39.64
N LYS A 585 19.21 -2.70 -40.07
CA LYS A 585 19.04 -3.85 -39.16
C LYS A 585 20.17 -3.94 -38.13
N LYS A 586 21.41 -3.68 -38.53
CA LYS A 586 22.57 -3.69 -37.63
C LYS A 586 22.50 -2.56 -36.60
N LEU A 587 22.06 -1.37 -36.99
CA LEU A 587 21.87 -0.22 -36.09
C LEU A 587 20.73 -0.49 -35.09
N HIS A 588 19.60 -1.02 -35.54
CA HIS A 588 18.51 -1.43 -34.65
C HIS A 588 18.94 -2.51 -33.66
N GLN A 589 19.64 -3.55 -34.13
CA GLN A 589 20.16 -4.61 -33.26
C GLN A 589 21.15 -4.06 -32.23
N SER A 590 22.05 -3.15 -32.64
CA SER A 590 22.99 -2.49 -31.73
C SER A 590 22.28 -1.63 -30.68
N THR A 591 21.20 -0.93 -31.06
CA THR A 591 20.37 -0.15 -30.12
C THR A 591 19.64 -1.08 -29.13
N LYS A 592 19.07 -2.18 -29.62
CA LYS A 592 18.39 -3.17 -28.80
C LYS A 592 19.32 -3.79 -27.76
N GLU A 593 20.50 -4.27 -28.17
CA GLU A 593 21.47 -4.86 -27.24
C GLU A 593 21.97 -3.86 -26.19
N ALA A 594 22.18 -2.60 -26.57
CA ALA A 594 22.63 -1.56 -25.63
C ALA A 594 21.55 -1.22 -24.58
N THR A 595 20.29 -1.16 -25.00
CA THR A 595 19.14 -0.86 -24.12
C THR A 595 18.78 -2.05 -23.22
N GLU A 596 18.85 -3.28 -23.72
CA GLU A 596 18.67 -4.49 -22.90
C GLU A 596 19.78 -4.62 -21.82
N ARG A 597 21.04 -4.36 -22.17
CA ARG A 597 22.15 -4.32 -21.19
C ARG A 597 21.95 -3.23 -20.13
N PHE A 598 21.33 -2.11 -20.49
CA PHE A 598 21.00 -1.08 -19.52
C PHE A 598 19.92 -1.56 -18.54
N ASP A 599 18.86 -2.18 -19.06
CA ASP A 599 17.76 -2.71 -18.24
C ASP A 599 18.25 -3.81 -17.28
N GLU A 600 19.18 -4.67 -17.71
CA GLU A 600 19.84 -5.65 -16.83
C GLU A 600 20.64 -4.99 -15.69
N ASN A 601 21.33 -3.89 -15.97
CA ASN A 601 22.05 -3.13 -14.94
C ASN A 601 21.10 -2.40 -13.98
N LEU A 602 19.96 -1.92 -14.49
CA LEU A 602 18.91 -1.34 -13.67
C LEU A 602 18.28 -2.38 -12.73
N ALA A 603 18.06 -3.60 -13.21
CA ALA A 603 17.57 -4.72 -12.38
C ALA A 603 18.55 -5.06 -11.25
N LYS A 604 19.87 -5.07 -11.52
CA LYS A 604 20.90 -5.24 -10.48
C LYS A 604 20.91 -4.08 -9.48
N LEU A 605 20.69 -2.85 -9.95
CA LEU A 605 20.57 -1.68 -9.06
C LEU A 605 19.33 -1.79 -8.18
N LEU A 606 18.20 -2.28 -8.71
CA LEU A 606 16.98 -2.53 -7.95
C LEU A 606 17.22 -3.57 -6.84
N GLU A 607 17.88 -4.68 -7.15
CA GLU A 607 18.26 -5.69 -6.14
C GLU A 607 19.13 -5.07 -5.04
N LYS A 608 20.13 -4.26 -5.42
CA LYS A 608 20.95 -3.51 -4.48
C LYS A 608 20.11 -2.54 -3.64
N LYS A 609 19.10 -1.88 -4.23
CA LYS A 609 18.18 -0.98 -3.53
C LYS A 609 17.38 -1.71 -2.47
N VAL A 610 16.84 -2.89 -2.78
CA VAL A 610 16.11 -3.71 -1.81
C VAL A 610 17.03 -4.05 -0.63
N ASN A 611 18.25 -4.52 -0.89
CA ASN A 611 19.22 -4.83 0.16
C ASN A 611 19.61 -3.61 1.02
N CYS A 612 19.82 -2.45 0.40
CA CYS A 612 20.08 -1.20 1.13
C CYS A 612 18.88 -0.78 1.99
N THR A 613 17.66 -0.94 1.47
CA THR A 613 16.42 -0.60 2.19
C THR A 613 16.23 -1.50 3.41
N VAL A 614 16.46 -2.80 3.26
CA VAL A 614 16.45 -3.75 4.39
C VAL A 614 17.49 -3.35 5.45
N ALA A 615 18.72 -3.01 5.05
CA ALA A 615 19.75 -2.57 5.98
C ALA A 615 19.36 -1.26 6.70
N ILE A 616 18.77 -0.29 5.99
CA ILE A 616 18.29 0.97 6.57
C ILE A 616 17.21 0.69 7.62
N TYR A 617 16.20 -0.12 7.30
CA TYR A 617 15.14 -0.45 8.25
C TYR A 617 15.65 -1.22 9.46
N GLN A 618 16.66 -2.07 9.31
CA GLN A 618 17.30 -2.73 10.45
C GLN A 618 17.95 -1.71 11.40
N GLU A 619 18.71 -0.74 10.88
CA GLU A 619 19.32 0.28 11.75
C GLU A 619 18.28 1.26 12.32
N GLU A 620 17.24 1.62 11.57
CA GLU A 620 16.13 2.47 12.05
C GLU A 620 15.34 1.79 13.18
N LEU A 621 15.14 0.47 13.07
CA LEU A 621 14.51 -0.32 14.13
C LEU A 621 15.37 -0.31 15.40
N LYS A 622 16.70 -0.50 15.29
CA LYS A 622 17.61 -0.37 16.44
C LYS A 622 17.56 1.00 17.07
N ILE A 623 17.57 2.06 16.26
CA ILE A 623 17.45 3.44 16.75
C ILE A 623 16.15 3.60 17.52
N THR A 624 15.03 3.10 16.98
CA THR A 624 13.72 3.20 17.64
C THR A 624 13.72 2.54 19.02
N TYR A 625 14.23 1.30 19.13
CA TYR A 625 14.34 0.62 20.43
C TYR A 625 15.31 1.31 21.39
N LEU A 626 16.44 1.84 20.90
CA LEU A 626 17.37 2.59 21.74
C LEU A 626 16.74 3.89 22.26
N VAL A 627 15.98 4.60 21.41
CA VAL A 627 15.25 5.81 21.80
C VAL A 627 14.17 5.48 22.82
N GLU A 628 13.37 4.44 22.61
CA GLU A 628 12.38 3.96 23.57
C GLU A 628 13.03 3.63 24.93
N SER A 629 14.16 2.92 24.91
CA SER A 629 14.90 2.56 26.11
C SER A 629 15.44 3.78 26.87
N VAL A 630 15.92 4.80 26.15
CA VAL A 630 16.37 6.08 26.74
C VAL A 630 15.19 6.85 27.34
N LEU A 631 14.08 6.95 26.62
CA LEU A 631 12.87 7.64 27.09
C LEU A 631 12.28 6.97 28.33
N ARG A 632 12.24 5.63 28.36
CA ARG A 632 11.74 4.86 29.52
C ARG A 632 12.62 5.04 30.75
N GLU A 633 13.94 5.15 30.58
CA GLU A 633 14.82 5.53 31.69
C GLU A 633 14.54 6.95 32.17
N GLU A 634 14.38 7.90 31.25
CA GLU A 634 14.14 9.31 31.57
C GLU A 634 12.81 9.50 32.32
N GLU A 635 11.77 8.74 31.94
CA GLU A 635 10.49 8.70 32.64
C GLU A 635 10.65 8.18 34.08
N MET A 636 11.30 7.03 34.28
CA MET A 636 11.56 6.48 35.62
C MET A 636 12.40 7.43 36.47
N ARG A 637 13.39 8.10 35.87
CA ARG A 637 14.24 9.09 36.54
C ARG A 637 13.42 10.33 36.94
N SER A 638 12.51 10.79 36.09
CA SER A 638 11.63 11.92 36.38
C SER A 638 10.66 11.59 37.52
N GLN A 639 10.08 10.39 37.51
CA GLN A 639 9.24 9.88 38.62
C GLN A 639 10.02 9.79 39.93
N GLU A 640 11.26 9.27 39.89
CA GLU A 640 12.14 9.22 41.06
C GLU A 640 12.44 10.62 41.63
N GLN A 641 12.67 11.61 40.75
CA GLN A 641 12.93 12.99 41.15
C GLN A 641 11.69 13.67 41.76
N GLU A 642 10.51 13.46 41.18
CA GLU A 642 9.26 14.00 41.72
C GLU A 642 8.96 13.42 43.12
N LEU A 643 9.10 12.10 43.31
CA LEU A 643 8.94 11.46 44.62
C LEU A 643 9.95 11.99 45.64
N LYS A 644 11.22 12.21 45.24
CA LYS A 644 12.24 12.83 46.09
C LYS A 644 11.86 14.25 46.51
N LEU A 645 11.36 15.06 45.57
CA LEU A 645 10.91 16.42 45.84
C LEU A 645 9.70 16.45 46.79
N GLN A 646 8.75 15.53 46.61
CA GLN A 646 7.61 15.37 47.51
C GLN A 646 8.05 14.97 48.93
N LEU A 647 9.05 14.09 49.03
CA LEU A 647 9.62 13.66 50.29
C LEU A 647 10.33 14.82 51.02
N GLU A 648 11.10 15.64 50.30
CA GLU A 648 11.72 16.85 50.85
C GLU A 648 10.68 17.84 51.40
N LYS A 649 9.60 18.09 50.66
CA LYS A 649 8.47 18.94 51.12
C LYS A 649 7.80 18.36 52.37
N MET A 650 7.55 17.05 52.38
CA MET A 650 6.96 16.33 53.52
C MET A 650 7.86 16.38 54.77
N LEU A 651 9.18 16.19 54.61
CA LEU A 651 10.14 16.31 55.70
C LEU A 651 10.18 17.73 56.27
N ALA A 652 10.19 18.76 55.42
CA ALA A 652 10.12 20.15 55.86
C ALA A 652 8.86 20.44 56.68
N TYR A 653 7.70 19.90 56.28
CA TYR A 653 6.44 20.04 57.02
C TYR A 653 6.46 19.27 58.35
N LYS A 654 7.00 18.05 58.36
CA LYS A 654 7.16 17.22 59.56
C LYS A 654 8.04 17.90 60.61
N VAL A 655 9.15 18.54 60.21
CA VAL A 655 10.02 19.31 61.11
C VAL A 655 9.23 20.45 61.76
N ARG A 656 8.44 21.22 61.00
CA ARG A 656 7.59 22.30 61.57
C ARG A 656 6.61 21.76 62.60
N LYS A 657 5.93 20.64 62.31
CA LYS A 657 4.97 20.02 63.24
C LYS A 657 5.63 19.42 64.48
N LEU A 658 6.85 18.90 64.37
CA LEU A 658 7.62 18.43 65.52
C LEU A 658 8.01 19.58 66.46
N VAL A 659 8.39 20.74 65.92
CA VAL A 659 8.64 21.95 66.72
C VAL A 659 7.36 22.41 67.45
N GLU A 660 6.23 22.41 66.76
CA GLU A 660 4.93 22.75 67.36
C GLU A 660 4.55 21.77 68.50
N MET A 661 4.77 20.46 68.30
CA MET A 661 4.54 19.44 69.32
C MET A 661 5.46 19.63 70.54
N ALA A 662 6.74 19.94 70.31
CA ALA A 662 7.71 20.19 71.38
C ALA A 662 7.30 21.39 72.24
N ASN A 663 6.86 22.48 71.61
CA ASN A 663 6.32 23.65 72.30
C ASN A 663 5.11 23.27 73.17
N ILE A 664 4.10 22.58 72.60
CA ILE A 664 2.89 22.17 73.34
C ILE A 664 3.25 21.24 74.52
N THR A 665 4.20 20.33 74.33
CA THR A 665 4.68 19.43 75.38
C THR A 665 5.36 20.20 76.52
N GLN A 666 6.22 21.16 76.20
CA GLN A 666 6.87 22.02 77.20
C GLN A 666 5.83 22.83 78.00
N TYR A 667 4.85 23.43 77.34
CA TYR A 667 3.75 24.14 78.00
C TYR A 667 2.90 23.21 78.88
N SER A 668 2.58 22.01 78.42
CA SER A 668 1.81 21.02 79.21
C SER A 668 2.56 20.61 80.47
N ASN A 669 3.88 20.36 80.35
CA ASN A 669 4.74 20.01 81.47
C ASN A 669 4.80 21.14 82.50
N LEU A 670 4.99 22.39 82.07
CA LEU A 670 4.98 23.57 82.94
C LEU A 670 3.65 23.71 83.70
N THR A 671 2.51 23.59 83.00
CA THR A 671 1.18 23.63 83.63
C THR A 671 0.99 22.47 84.61
N SER A 672 1.50 21.28 84.31
CA SER A 672 1.42 20.12 85.20
C SER A 672 2.26 20.28 86.49
N VAL A 673 3.40 20.96 86.40
CA VAL A 673 4.22 21.31 87.57
C VAL A 673 3.50 22.35 88.43
N SER A 674 2.91 23.37 87.80
CA SER A 674 2.06 24.35 88.49
C SER A 674 0.84 23.70 89.17
N LEU A 675 0.22 22.68 88.57
CA LEU A 675 -0.86 21.92 89.20
C LEU A 675 -0.42 21.20 90.48
N LYS A 676 0.81 20.67 90.51
CA LYS A 676 1.38 20.03 91.70
C LYS A 676 1.70 21.04 92.81
N SER A 677 2.06 22.28 92.47
CA SER A 677 2.24 23.34 93.48
C SER A 677 0.91 23.83 94.04
N LEU A 678 -0.12 24.05 93.21
CA LEU A 678 -1.49 24.37 93.64
C LEU A 678 -2.06 23.38 94.67
N ASP A 679 -1.71 22.09 94.57
CA ASP A 679 -2.12 21.06 95.54
C ASP A 679 -1.35 21.15 96.87
N LYS A 680 -0.05 21.49 96.82
CA LYS A 680 0.80 21.69 98.01
C LYS A 680 0.47 22.99 98.75
N ASP A 681 0.17 24.04 98.00
CA ASP A 681 -0.12 25.38 98.52
C ASP A 681 -1.55 25.52 99.06
N PHE A 682 -2.45 24.57 98.74
CA PHE A 682 -3.83 24.56 99.26
C PHE A 682 -3.87 24.66 100.79
N ARG A 683 -3.08 23.81 101.50
CA ARG A 683 -3.08 23.83 102.98
C ARG A 683 -2.48 25.12 103.56
N ARG A 684 -1.56 25.77 102.84
CA ARG A 684 -0.98 27.07 103.24
C ARG A 684 -1.96 28.23 103.02
N ALA A 685 -2.79 28.16 101.99
CA ALA A 685 -3.75 29.22 101.67
C ALA A 685 -4.93 29.36 102.66
N PHE A 686 -5.13 28.35 103.52
CA PHE A 686 -6.20 28.25 104.51
C PHE A 686 -5.68 27.97 105.93
N SER A 687 -4.44 28.37 106.25
CA SER A 687 -3.83 28.21 107.59
C SER A 687 -4.61 28.88 108.72
N ASP A 688 -5.43 29.88 108.39
CA ASP A 688 -6.18 30.71 109.33
C ASP A 688 -7.46 30.01 109.84
N LEU A 689 -7.77 28.81 109.33
CA LEU A 689 -8.95 28.01 109.68
C LEU A 689 -8.57 26.79 110.56
N PRO A 690 -9.50 26.29 111.42
CA PRO A 690 -9.27 25.09 112.22
C PRO A 690 -8.92 23.85 111.36
N SER A 691 -8.01 23.01 111.82
CA SER A 691 -7.50 21.84 111.06
C SER A 691 -8.59 20.91 110.54
N HIS A 692 -9.66 20.68 111.31
CA HIS A 692 -10.78 19.83 110.90
C HIS A 692 -11.58 20.43 109.72
N MET A 693 -11.69 21.77 109.66
CA MET A 693 -12.33 22.48 108.56
C MET A 693 -11.47 22.46 107.30
N VAL A 694 -10.15 22.59 107.43
CA VAL A 694 -9.20 22.51 106.30
C VAL A 694 -9.24 21.11 105.66
N ASP A 695 -9.35 20.04 106.45
CA ASP A 695 -9.46 18.67 105.94
C ASP A 695 -10.82 18.40 105.26
N CYS A 696 -11.91 18.96 105.79
CA CYS A 696 -13.22 18.94 105.12
C CYS A 696 -13.18 19.67 103.76
N LEU A 697 -12.62 20.88 103.72
CA LEU A 697 -12.43 21.64 102.49
C LEU A 697 -11.50 20.94 101.50
N TYR A 698 -10.44 20.27 101.96
CA TYR A 698 -9.55 19.51 101.09
C TYR A 698 -10.25 18.29 100.43
N LYS A 699 -11.14 17.60 101.15
CA LYS A 699 -11.99 16.55 100.56
C LYS A 699 -12.91 17.12 99.48
N MET A 700 -13.47 18.31 99.69
CA MET A 700 -14.27 19.03 98.69
C MET A 700 -13.43 19.52 97.50
N PHE A 701 -12.17 19.94 97.74
CA PHE A 701 -11.22 20.36 96.72
C PHE A 701 -10.78 19.21 95.79
N LYS A 702 -10.73 17.97 96.31
CA LYS A 702 -10.47 16.76 95.51
C LYS A 702 -11.72 16.22 94.82
N ARG A 703 -12.92 16.62 95.25
CA ARG A 703 -14.17 16.23 94.58
C ARG A 703 -14.21 16.83 93.17
N ARG A 704 -14.68 16.04 92.21
CA ARG A 704 -14.88 16.45 90.81
C ARG A 704 -16.36 16.24 90.44
N PRO A 705 -16.92 17.06 89.54
CA PRO A 705 -18.22 16.77 88.94
C PRO A 705 -18.21 15.37 88.31
N ARG A 706 -19.21 14.53 88.63
CA ARG A 706 -19.35 13.20 88.01
C ARG A 706 -20.02 13.35 86.65
N PHE A 707 -19.24 13.34 85.58
CA PHE A 707 -19.76 13.42 84.21
C PHE A 707 -19.86 12.03 83.58
N LYS A 708 -21.05 11.64 83.08
CA LYS A 708 -21.28 10.43 82.27
C LYS A 708 -21.40 10.86 80.81
N MET A 709 -20.38 10.60 79.98
CA MET A 709 -20.56 10.66 78.53
C MET A 709 -21.38 9.45 78.07
N ARG A 710 -22.53 9.69 77.45
CA ARG A 710 -23.20 8.67 76.64
C ARG A 710 -22.42 8.62 75.33
N ALA A 711 -21.67 7.54 75.10
CA ALA A 711 -20.98 7.33 73.82
C ALA A 711 -22.04 7.18 72.73
N GLN A 712 -22.27 8.23 71.95
CA GLN A 712 -22.88 8.09 70.62
C GLN A 712 -21.76 7.61 69.69
N MET A 713 -21.82 6.33 69.34
CA MET A 713 -21.17 5.83 68.13
C MET A 713 -21.92 6.43 66.94
N ASP A 714 -21.44 7.56 66.43
CA ASP A 714 -21.80 8.01 65.08
C ASP A 714 -21.01 7.16 64.08
N ASN A 715 -21.68 6.11 63.62
CA ASN A 715 -21.29 5.32 62.46
C ASN A 715 -21.54 6.19 61.21
N SER A 716 -20.53 6.93 60.77
CA SER A 716 -20.54 7.62 59.48
C SER A 716 -19.32 7.19 58.66
N ASN A 717 -19.44 6.00 58.06
CA ASN A 717 -18.63 5.61 56.92
C ASN A 717 -19.02 6.47 55.72
N ASN A 718 -18.36 7.61 55.56
CA ASN A 718 -18.09 8.23 54.25
C ASN A 718 -17.07 9.35 54.46
N SER A 719 -15.81 9.08 54.11
CA SER A 719 -14.77 10.11 54.06
C SER A 719 -14.26 10.24 52.63
N ASP A 720 -14.72 11.31 52.02
CA ASP A 720 -14.21 11.93 50.80
C ASP A 720 -12.78 12.45 51.06
N PRO A 721 -11.75 12.10 50.26
CA PRO A 721 -10.33 12.35 50.61
C PRO A 721 -9.86 13.80 50.45
N PHE A 722 -10.69 14.71 49.92
CA PHE A 722 -10.27 16.06 49.51
C PHE A 722 -10.83 17.22 50.34
N LYS A 723 -11.57 16.97 51.42
CA LYS A 723 -11.86 18.06 52.37
C LYS A 723 -10.67 18.24 53.30
N GLU A 724 -9.86 19.25 52.99
CA GLU A 724 -8.96 19.89 53.93
C GLU A 724 -9.68 20.08 55.26
N ASN A 725 -9.30 19.23 56.22
CA ASN A 725 -9.78 19.29 57.58
C ASN A 725 -9.27 20.62 58.16
N ARG A 726 -10.11 21.65 58.11
CA ARG A 726 -10.00 22.82 58.98
C ARG A 726 -10.11 22.31 60.42
N LEU A 727 -8.98 21.87 60.94
CA LEU A 727 -8.75 21.60 62.35
C LEU A 727 -8.83 22.94 63.10
N CYS A 728 -10.03 23.29 63.58
CA CYS A 728 -10.23 24.05 64.81
C CYS A 728 -11.73 24.17 65.16
N GLY A 729 -12.15 23.55 66.28
CA GLY A 729 -12.84 24.35 67.32
C GLY A 729 -14.33 24.19 67.62
N SER A 730 -15.15 23.35 66.97
CA SER A 730 -16.62 23.43 67.19
C SER A 730 -17.25 22.44 68.17
N GLN A 731 -16.61 21.32 68.55
CA GLN A 731 -17.22 20.37 69.52
C GLN A 731 -16.66 20.48 70.95
N ALA A 732 -15.57 21.21 71.16
CA ALA A 732 -15.01 21.47 72.50
C ALA A 732 -15.75 22.50 73.38
N PRO A 733 -16.53 23.48 72.87
CA PRO A 733 -17.15 24.49 73.74
C PRO A 733 -18.19 23.89 74.69
N ASP A 734 -18.89 22.84 74.27
CA ASP A 734 -20.04 22.31 75.00
C ASP A 734 -19.61 21.53 76.25
N ALA A 735 -18.56 20.70 76.16
CA ALA A 735 -18.06 19.95 77.31
C ALA A 735 -17.39 20.83 78.39
N PHE A 736 -16.66 21.89 77.99
CA PHE A 736 -16.06 22.83 78.95
C PHE A 736 -17.12 23.71 79.62
N SER A 737 -18.09 24.20 78.85
CA SER A 737 -19.20 25.02 79.36
C SER A 737 -20.13 24.22 80.28
N GLN A 738 -20.36 22.93 79.97
CA GLN A 738 -21.12 22.03 80.83
C GLN A 738 -20.35 21.67 82.11
N MET A 739 -19.01 21.51 82.03
CA MET A 739 -18.15 21.34 83.21
C MET A 739 -18.19 22.58 84.11
N LEU A 740 -18.14 23.78 83.54
CA LEU A 740 -18.26 25.04 84.30
C LEU A 740 -19.63 25.16 84.98
N ARG A 741 -20.73 24.81 84.31
CA ARG A 741 -22.07 24.76 84.93
C ARG A 741 -22.16 23.77 86.09
N ALA A 742 -21.59 22.56 85.93
CA ALA A 742 -21.54 21.58 87.01
C ALA A 742 -20.62 22.01 88.17
N MET A 743 -19.65 22.90 87.92
CA MET A 743 -18.85 23.54 88.96
C MET A 743 -19.65 24.61 89.71
N ASP A 744 -20.48 25.39 89.02
CA ASP A 744 -21.39 26.36 89.64
C ASP A 744 -22.37 25.69 90.62
N GLU A 745 -22.90 24.50 90.28
CA GLU A 745 -23.73 23.69 91.18
C GLU A 745 -22.99 23.24 92.45
N LEU A 746 -21.71 22.91 92.34
CA LEU A 746 -20.88 22.53 93.49
C LEU A 746 -20.38 23.74 94.30
N ASP A 747 -20.28 24.93 93.70
CA ASP A 747 -19.91 26.19 94.36
C ASP A 747 -21.13 26.91 94.98
N ALA A 748 -22.34 26.39 94.76
CA ALA A 748 -23.58 26.98 95.26
C ALA A 748 -23.55 27.23 96.79
N PRO A 749 -24.13 28.34 97.28
CA PRO A 749 -24.10 28.72 98.70
C PRO A 749 -24.79 27.71 99.62
N ALA A 750 -25.61 26.81 99.08
CA ALA A 750 -26.22 25.69 99.82
C ALA A 750 -25.20 24.64 100.30
N ASN A 751 -23.98 24.62 99.73
CA ASN A 751 -22.93 23.65 100.05
C ASN A 751 -21.89 24.16 101.06
N ILE A 752 -22.11 25.33 101.68
CA ILE A 752 -21.19 25.93 102.65
C ILE A 752 -21.22 25.12 103.97
N PRO A 753 -20.06 24.63 104.47
CA PRO A 753 -19.99 23.95 105.76
C PRO A 753 -20.35 24.89 106.94
N GLU A 754 -21.08 24.37 107.93
CA GLU A 754 -21.48 25.12 109.11
C GLU A 754 -20.24 25.69 109.85
N GLY A 755 -20.21 27.01 110.06
CA GLY A 755 -19.11 27.73 110.73
C GLY A 755 -18.05 28.36 109.82
N LEU A 756 -18.19 28.31 108.49
CA LEU A 756 -17.27 28.96 107.55
C LEU A 756 -17.75 30.37 107.12
N SER A 757 -16.84 31.34 107.02
CA SER A 757 -17.17 32.68 106.51
C SER A 757 -17.39 32.69 104.98
N THR A 758 -18.29 33.55 104.51
CA THR A 758 -18.60 33.72 103.07
C THR A 758 -17.36 34.07 102.25
N VAL A 759 -16.47 34.91 102.78
CA VAL A 759 -15.20 35.30 102.14
C VAL A 759 -14.22 34.12 102.01
N ALA A 760 -14.16 33.23 103.02
CA ALA A 760 -13.32 32.03 102.94
C ALA A 760 -13.87 31.01 101.94
N TRP A 761 -15.20 30.92 101.79
CA TRP A 761 -15.86 30.11 100.77
C TRP A 761 -15.57 30.61 99.36
N GLU A 762 -15.67 31.91 99.11
CA GLU A 762 -15.34 32.51 97.80
C GLU A 762 -13.87 32.27 97.40
N LYS A 763 -12.95 32.43 98.36
CA LYS A 763 -11.52 32.09 98.17
C LYS A 763 -11.32 30.60 97.83
N PHE A 764 -12.07 29.71 98.49
CA PHE A 764 -12.04 28.27 98.21
C PHE A 764 -12.58 27.93 96.81
N CYS A 765 -13.74 28.48 96.43
CA CYS A 765 -14.33 28.31 95.10
C CYS A 765 -13.36 28.78 94.01
N HIS A 766 -12.68 29.92 94.21
CA HIS A 766 -11.69 30.43 93.27
C HIS A 766 -10.47 29.49 93.11
N VAL A 767 -9.88 29.01 94.22
CA VAL A 767 -8.74 28.07 94.19
C VAL A 767 -9.14 26.72 93.58
N ARG A 768 -10.39 26.27 93.80
CA ARG A 768 -10.92 25.04 93.19
C ARG A 768 -11.15 25.20 91.68
N ARG A 769 -11.76 26.32 91.24
CA ARG A 769 -11.98 26.63 89.81
C ARG A 769 -10.68 26.73 89.04
N THR A 770 -9.72 27.48 89.55
CA THR A 770 -8.38 27.64 88.91
C THR A 770 -7.66 26.30 88.74
N LYS A 771 -7.77 25.38 89.71
CA LYS A 771 -7.25 24.02 89.58
C LYS A 771 -8.01 23.18 88.55
N VAL A 772 -9.34 23.20 88.55
CA VAL A 772 -10.15 22.44 87.59
C VAL A 772 -9.93 22.94 86.15
N GLU A 773 -9.84 24.26 85.96
CA GLU A 773 -9.51 24.86 84.66
C GLU A 773 -8.12 24.47 84.16
N SER A 774 -7.11 24.48 85.04
CA SER A 774 -5.74 24.06 84.67
C SER A 774 -5.64 22.55 84.41
N GLU A 775 -6.36 21.70 85.16
CA GLU A 775 -6.49 20.26 84.87
C GLU A 775 -7.13 20.01 83.50
N GLN A 776 -8.17 20.77 83.16
CA GLN A 776 -8.84 20.66 81.86
C GLN A 776 -7.98 21.20 80.72
N LYS A 777 -7.20 22.27 80.94
CA LYS A 777 -6.17 22.74 79.99
C LYS A 777 -5.09 21.70 79.74
N VAL A 778 -4.68 20.93 80.76
CA VAL A 778 -3.74 19.81 80.57
C VAL A 778 -4.38 18.66 79.79
N LYS A 779 -5.64 18.30 80.08
CA LYS A 779 -6.37 17.24 79.35
C LYS A 779 -6.56 17.57 77.87
N THR A 780 -6.99 18.79 77.56
CA THR A 780 -7.17 19.26 76.17
C THR A 780 -5.84 19.27 75.42
N LYS A 781 -4.76 19.78 76.03
CA LYS A 781 -3.41 19.74 75.44
C LYS A 781 -2.90 18.30 75.26
N ALA A 782 -3.15 17.40 76.22
CA ALA A 782 -2.79 15.98 76.10
C ALA A 782 -3.51 15.31 74.93
N LEU A 783 -4.78 15.64 74.70
CA LEU A 783 -5.54 15.15 73.55
C LEU A 783 -4.98 15.69 72.23
N THR A 784 -4.67 16.99 72.14
CA THR A 784 -4.02 17.57 70.95
C THR A 784 -2.64 16.95 70.68
N LEU A 785 -1.88 16.62 71.74
CA LEU A 785 -0.59 15.93 71.60
C LEU A 785 -0.77 14.50 71.06
N ALA A 786 -1.78 13.77 71.53
CA ALA A 786 -2.08 12.43 71.03
C ALA A 786 -2.49 12.45 69.53
N GLU A 787 -3.31 13.42 69.12
CA GLU A 787 -3.67 13.63 67.72
C GLU A 787 -2.46 13.98 66.86
N MET A 788 -1.59 14.89 67.31
CA MET A 788 -0.35 15.25 66.62
C MET A 788 0.61 14.06 66.51
N GLN A 789 0.72 13.24 67.56
CA GLN A 789 1.52 12.01 67.54
C GLN A 789 0.98 10.99 66.55
N ALA A 790 -0.34 10.78 66.49
CA ALA A 790 -0.98 9.90 65.51
C ALA A 790 -0.76 10.40 64.07
N PHE A 791 -0.91 11.71 63.83
CA PHE A 791 -0.62 12.33 62.54
C PHE A 791 0.84 12.13 62.11
N LEU A 792 1.80 12.37 63.01
CA LEU A 792 3.23 12.17 62.74
C LEU A 792 3.56 10.69 62.49
N GLN A 793 2.87 9.76 63.16
CA GLN A 793 3.02 8.33 62.90
C GLN A 793 2.50 7.96 61.50
N LYS A 794 1.33 8.48 61.10
CA LYS A 794 0.80 8.29 59.73
C LYS A 794 1.80 8.81 58.69
N LYS A 795 2.31 10.04 58.88
CA LYS A 795 3.30 10.64 57.99
C LYS A 795 4.62 9.89 57.95
N ARG A 796 5.04 9.26 59.06
CA ARG A 796 6.23 8.38 59.10
C ARG A 796 6.03 7.11 58.28
N ASN A 797 4.82 6.55 58.26
CA ASN A 797 4.51 5.38 57.44
C ASN A 797 4.48 5.75 55.95
N GLU A 798 3.87 6.89 55.58
CA GLU A 798 3.88 7.41 54.20
C GLU A 798 5.31 7.70 53.71
N ASP A 799 6.16 8.30 54.54
CA ASP A 799 7.59 8.55 54.27
C ASP A 799 8.38 7.25 54.01
N LYS A 800 8.15 6.21 54.83
CA LYS A 800 8.76 4.89 54.59
C LYS A 800 8.28 4.24 53.29
N ALA A 801 6.98 4.32 52.99
CA ALA A 801 6.43 3.77 51.75
C ALA A 801 7.03 4.46 50.51
N ALA A 802 7.12 5.79 50.52
CA ALA A 802 7.74 6.56 49.44
C ALA A 802 9.24 6.23 49.28
N GLN A 803 9.98 6.03 50.38
CA GLN A 803 11.38 5.59 50.31
C GLN A 803 11.55 4.19 49.72
N GLU A 804 10.65 3.26 50.04
CA GLU A 804 10.63 1.94 49.45
C GLU A 804 10.30 1.99 47.95
N GLU A 805 9.36 2.85 47.54
CA GLU A 805 9.02 3.08 46.13
C GLU A 805 10.19 3.66 45.34
N ILE A 806 10.88 4.68 45.86
CA ILE A 806 12.11 5.23 45.26
C ILE A 806 13.18 4.13 45.11
N LYS A 807 13.33 3.27 46.12
CA LYS A 807 14.28 2.15 46.06
C LYS A 807 13.89 1.14 44.98
N ASN A 808 12.61 0.79 44.87
CA ASN A 808 12.10 -0.11 43.85
C ASN A 808 12.29 0.46 42.43
N LEU A 809 11.98 1.74 42.22
CA LEU A 809 12.23 2.43 40.95
C LEU A 809 13.72 2.46 40.61
N SER A 810 14.58 2.76 41.59
CA SER A 810 16.03 2.78 41.36
C SER A 810 16.58 1.41 40.93
N LYS A 811 16.01 0.32 41.47
CA LYS A 811 16.35 -1.06 41.11
C LYS A 811 15.81 -1.42 39.72
N ALA A 812 14.54 -1.13 39.46
CA ALA A 812 13.93 -1.36 38.14
C ALA A 812 14.72 -0.63 37.03
N ARG A 813 15.20 0.59 37.31
CA ARG A 813 16.08 1.34 36.42
C ARG A 813 17.41 0.63 36.17
N THR A 814 18.07 0.11 37.21
CA THR A 814 19.33 -0.64 37.01
C THR A 814 19.10 -1.93 36.23
N ASP A 815 17.97 -2.60 36.46
CA ASP A 815 17.60 -3.82 35.74
C ASP A 815 17.39 -3.50 34.24
N LEU A 816 16.68 -2.40 33.91
CA LEU A 816 16.51 -1.93 32.51
C LEU A 816 17.83 -1.53 31.83
N LEU A 817 18.82 -1.04 32.58
CA LEU A 817 20.14 -0.71 32.02
C LEU A 817 20.95 -1.97 31.69
N MET A 818 20.74 -3.05 32.44
CA MET A 818 21.39 -4.34 32.19
C MET A 818 20.65 -5.19 31.16
N ASP A 819 19.33 -5.06 31.08
CA ASP A 819 18.47 -5.71 30.10
C ASP A 819 18.59 -4.98 28.74
N THR A 820 19.52 -5.46 27.92
CA THR A 820 19.80 -4.86 26.61
C THR A 820 19.12 -5.67 25.53
N MET A 821 18.22 -5.03 24.80
CA MET A 821 17.59 -5.62 23.61
C MET A 821 18.63 -5.80 22.50
N VAL A 822 18.70 -7.02 21.96
CA VAL A 822 19.64 -7.39 20.90
C VAL A 822 18.86 -7.82 19.66
N GLN A 823 19.27 -7.31 18.51
CA GLN A 823 18.70 -7.71 17.24
C GLN A 823 19.49 -8.87 16.65
N ILE A 824 18.78 -9.93 16.26
CA ILE A 824 19.33 -11.12 15.63
C ILE A 824 18.67 -11.30 14.27
N ILE A 825 19.49 -11.45 13.22
CA ILE A 825 19.01 -11.66 11.86
C ILE A 825 19.00 -13.15 11.57
N LEU A 826 17.80 -13.67 11.29
CA LEU A 826 17.57 -15.08 11.00
C LEU A 826 16.91 -15.22 9.63
N LYS A 827 17.26 -16.29 8.90
CA LYS A 827 16.66 -16.57 7.59
C LYS A 827 15.32 -17.30 7.76
N GLN A 828 14.39 -17.08 6.82
CA GLN A 828 13.14 -17.83 6.76
C GLN A 828 13.43 -19.35 6.71
N GLY A 829 12.81 -20.10 7.62
CA GLY A 829 13.07 -21.54 7.85
C GLY A 829 14.01 -21.85 9.04
N GLN A 830 14.64 -20.86 9.66
CA GLN A 830 15.29 -20.99 10.98
C GLN A 830 14.38 -20.57 12.14
N VAL A 831 13.30 -19.86 11.83
CA VAL A 831 12.26 -19.42 12.75
C VAL A 831 10.92 -19.76 12.12
N GLU A 832 10.03 -20.40 12.87
CA GLU A 832 8.60 -20.47 12.52
C GLU A 832 7.79 -19.62 13.50
N VAL A 833 6.86 -18.86 12.93
CA VAL A 833 5.86 -18.08 13.67
C VAL A 833 4.61 -18.94 13.74
N THR A 834 4.09 -19.16 14.95
CA THR A 834 2.91 -20.00 15.18
C THR A 834 1.60 -19.39 14.67
N THR A 835 1.59 -18.07 14.43
CA THR A 835 0.42 -17.34 13.92
C THR A 835 0.58 -16.99 12.44
N THR A 836 -0.45 -17.32 11.64
CA THR A 836 -0.54 -17.00 10.20
C THR A 836 -0.88 -15.55 9.92
N ASP A 837 -1.00 -14.71 10.94
CA ASP A 837 -1.41 -13.31 10.80
C ASP A 837 -0.22 -12.36 11.09
N PRO A 838 0.44 -11.81 10.06
CA PRO A 838 1.54 -10.87 10.23
C PRO A 838 1.10 -9.49 10.72
N THR A 839 -0.20 -9.25 10.92
CA THR A 839 -0.76 -7.97 11.37
C THR A 839 -1.16 -7.93 12.84
N ALA A 840 -1.03 -9.04 13.57
CA ALA A 840 -1.26 -9.06 15.00
C ALA A 840 -0.05 -8.46 15.73
N ASP A 841 -0.08 -7.16 16.00
CA ASP A 841 0.82 -6.39 16.87
C ASP A 841 0.75 -6.85 18.34
N ASN A 842 1.03 -8.13 18.59
CA ASN A 842 1.16 -8.66 19.93
C ASN A 842 2.62 -9.03 20.16
N ALA A 843 3.26 -8.28 21.06
CA ALA A 843 4.64 -8.48 21.53
C ALA A 843 4.91 -9.89 22.10
N ASP A 844 3.88 -10.71 22.25
CA ASP A 844 3.91 -12.09 22.75
C ASP A 844 3.70 -13.13 21.63
N THR A 845 4.32 -12.93 20.46
CA THR A 845 4.39 -13.97 19.43
C THR A 845 5.57 -14.88 19.72
N ASP A 846 5.30 -16.08 20.24
CA ASP A 846 6.32 -17.08 20.52
C ASP A 846 7.00 -17.54 19.22
N PHE A 847 8.28 -17.18 19.06
CA PHE A 847 9.11 -17.62 17.94
C PHE A 847 9.79 -18.95 18.25
N ILE A 848 9.57 -19.96 17.39
CA ILE A 848 10.22 -21.27 17.53
C ILE A 848 11.49 -21.29 16.68
N LEU A 849 12.64 -21.42 17.33
CA LEU A 849 13.95 -21.52 16.69
C LEU A 849 14.28 -22.97 16.31
N TYR A 850 14.58 -23.20 15.03
CA TYR A 850 15.04 -24.49 14.54
C TYR A 850 16.57 -24.55 14.47
N HIS A 851 17.13 -25.60 15.08
CA HIS A 851 18.55 -25.86 14.95
C HIS A 851 18.90 -26.17 13.48
N ARG A 852 19.90 -25.46 12.96
CA ARG A 852 20.31 -25.52 11.54
C ARG A 852 20.60 -26.94 11.04
N SER A 853 21.10 -27.82 11.90
CA SER A 853 21.38 -29.21 11.52
C SER A 853 20.13 -29.96 11.04
N VAL A 854 18.94 -29.65 11.56
CA VAL A 854 17.69 -30.32 11.16
C VAL A 854 17.37 -29.99 9.70
N VAL A 855 17.47 -28.71 9.33
CA VAL A 855 17.23 -28.22 7.97
C VAL A 855 18.31 -28.72 7.01
N ASP A 856 19.59 -28.66 7.42
CA ASP A 856 20.70 -29.11 6.57
C ASP A 856 20.67 -30.64 6.35
N ASN A 857 20.28 -31.42 7.36
CA ASN A 857 20.04 -32.86 7.21
C ASN A 857 18.90 -33.14 6.22
N LEU A 858 17.77 -32.42 6.32
CA LEU A 858 16.66 -32.56 5.39
C LEU A 858 17.08 -32.18 3.97
N ARG A 859 17.82 -31.08 3.79
CA ARG A 859 18.35 -30.64 2.49
C ARG A 859 19.30 -31.68 1.89
N ASN A 860 20.16 -32.30 2.69
CA ASN A 860 21.02 -33.39 2.25
C ASN A 860 20.21 -34.60 1.78
N VAL A 861 19.16 -34.99 2.50
CA VAL A 861 18.25 -36.07 2.10
C VAL A 861 17.51 -35.73 0.80
N ILE A 862 17.01 -34.50 0.65
CA ILE A 862 16.34 -34.06 -0.57
C ILE A 862 17.31 -34.10 -1.77
N ARG A 863 18.55 -33.64 -1.59
CA ARG A 863 19.56 -33.66 -2.65
C ARG A 863 19.90 -35.07 -3.10
N THR A 864 20.11 -35.98 -2.15
CA THR A 864 20.42 -37.39 -2.48
C THR A 864 19.25 -38.06 -3.21
N LEU A 865 18.00 -37.80 -2.81
CA LEU A 865 16.82 -38.28 -3.53
C LEU A 865 16.68 -37.68 -4.93
N ALA A 866 16.99 -36.38 -5.09
CA ALA A 866 16.96 -35.71 -6.39
C ALA A 866 18.04 -36.25 -7.34
N GLU A 867 19.26 -36.45 -6.87
CA GLU A 867 20.36 -37.06 -7.62
C GLU A 867 20.01 -38.49 -8.06
N GLN A 868 19.42 -39.29 -7.17
CA GLN A 868 18.91 -40.62 -7.50
C GLN A 868 17.84 -40.58 -8.60
N LYS A 869 16.90 -39.63 -8.51
CA LYS A 869 15.86 -39.42 -9.53
C LYS A 869 16.45 -39.01 -10.87
N ILE A 870 17.39 -38.06 -10.89
CA ILE A 870 18.07 -37.61 -12.11
C ILE A 870 18.82 -38.79 -12.75
N THR A 871 19.56 -39.56 -11.94
CA THR A 871 20.28 -40.75 -12.41
C THR A 871 19.33 -41.76 -13.06
N SER A 872 18.18 -42.03 -12.43
CA SER A 872 17.14 -42.88 -13.01
C SER A 872 16.56 -42.30 -14.30
N MET A 873 16.32 -40.99 -14.37
CA MET A 873 15.78 -40.33 -15.56
C MET A 873 16.77 -40.36 -16.72
N VAL A 874 18.08 -40.16 -16.46
CA VAL A 874 19.15 -40.28 -17.46
C VAL A 874 19.23 -41.70 -17.99
N ALA A 875 19.21 -42.71 -17.10
CA ALA A 875 19.17 -44.10 -17.52
C ALA A 875 17.93 -44.41 -18.40
N CYS A 876 16.75 -43.90 -18.04
CA CYS A 876 15.54 -44.05 -18.87
C CYS A 876 15.66 -43.35 -20.24
N LYS A 877 16.27 -42.15 -20.28
CA LYS A 877 16.54 -41.42 -21.52
C LYS A 877 17.48 -42.22 -22.42
N ASP A 878 18.56 -42.77 -21.88
CA ASP A 878 19.54 -43.52 -22.66
C ASP A 878 18.95 -44.83 -23.21
N VAL A 879 18.11 -45.51 -22.42
CA VAL A 879 17.35 -46.67 -22.88
C VAL A 879 16.40 -46.29 -24.03
N ARG A 880 15.67 -45.17 -23.93
CA ARG A 880 14.81 -44.69 -25.02
C ARG A 880 15.61 -44.31 -26.27
N LYS A 881 16.75 -43.64 -26.10
CA LYS A 881 17.65 -43.30 -27.22
C LYS A 881 18.13 -44.57 -27.91
N GLY A 882 18.55 -45.58 -27.17
CA GLY A 882 18.94 -46.88 -27.70
C GLY A 882 17.79 -47.60 -28.43
N MET A 883 16.57 -47.55 -27.89
CA MET A 883 15.39 -48.12 -28.54
C MET A 883 15.07 -47.44 -29.87
N ILE A 884 15.07 -46.11 -29.91
CA ILE A 884 14.82 -45.32 -31.14
C ILE A 884 15.92 -45.61 -32.18
N GLN A 885 17.18 -45.68 -31.77
CA GLN A 885 18.29 -46.03 -32.65
C GLN A 885 18.10 -47.42 -33.26
N LEU A 886 17.75 -48.41 -32.44
CA LEU A 886 17.48 -49.78 -32.89
C LEU A 886 16.24 -49.87 -33.79
N GLU A 887 15.19 -49.09 -33.53
CA GLU A 887 14.01 -49.00 -34.40
C GLU A 887 14.36 -48.39 -35.76
N TRP A 888 15.18 -47.34 -35.77
CA TRP A 888 15.67 -46.72 -36.99
C TRP A 888 16.54 -47.71 -37.79
N GLU A 889 17.50 -48.39 -37.14
CA GLU A 889 18.34 -49.41 -37.77
C GLU A 889 17.49 -50.56 -38.35
N ASN A 890 16.50 -51.05 -37.61
CA ASN A 890 15.56 -52.06 -38.12
C ASN A 890 14.75 -51.57 -39.32
N LYS A 891 14.31 -50.30 -39.32
CA LYS A 891 13.56 -49.72 -40.43
C LYS A 891 14.43 -49.60 -41.67
N VAL A 892 15.69 -49.17 -41.50
CA VAL A 892 16.70 -49.10 -42.56
C VAL A 892 16.96 -50.50 -43.13
N MET A 893 17.22 -51.49 -42.27
CA MET A 893 17.45 -52.88 -42.69
C MET A 893 16.24 -53.49 -43.40
N ARG A 894 15.00 -53.21 -42.95
CA ARG A 894 13.77 -53.63 -43.64
C ARG A 894 13.65 -52.99 -45.02
N ASN A 895 13.98 -51.70 -45.15
CA ASN A 895 13.98 -51.03 -46.45
C ASN A 895 15.02 -51.64 -47.39
N TYR A 896 16.24 -51.93 -46.91
CA TYR A 896 17.25 -52.65 -47.69
C TYR A 896 16.77 -54.05 -48.10
N MET A 897 16.11 -54.79 -47.20
CA MET A 897 15.56 -56.10 -47.51
C MET A 897 14.42 -56.02 -48.54
N CYS A 898 13.53 -55.03 -48.45
CA CYS A 898 12.50 -54.77 -49.45
C CYS A 898 13.08 -54.42 -50.83
N VAL A 899 14.16 -53.64 -50.88
CA VAL A 899 14.87 -53.32 -52.13
C VAL A 899 15.49 -54.57 -52.76
N ILE A 900 16.07 -55.46 -51.94
CA ILE A 900 16.61 -56.75 -52.40
C ILE A 900 15.48 -57.68 -52.87
N CYS A 901 14.32 -57.68 -52.22
CA CYS A 901 13.15 -58.48 -52.62
C CYS A 901 12.41 -57.94 -53.86
N ALA A 902 12.63 -56.68 -54.24
CA ALA A 902 12.01 -56.05 -55.40
C ALA A 902 12.87 -56.13 -56.68
N ALA A 903 14.15 -56.49 -56.56
CA ALA A 903 15.00 -56.86 -57.68
C ALA A 903 14.90 -58.38 -57.92
N ASP A 904 14.10 -58.78 -58.92
CA ASP A 904 13.86 -60.18 -59.23
C ASP A 904 15.13 -60.94 -59.71
N CYS A 905 15.06 -62.26 -59.48
CA CYS A 905 15.73 -63.37 -60.16
C CYS A 905 17.07 -63.96 -59.66
N SER A 906 16.96 -65.26 -59.35
CA SER A 906 17.86 -66.39 -59.67
C SER A 906 19.30 -66.44 -59.11
N ASP A 907 19.69 -67.66 -58.70
CA ASP A 907 21.06 -68.16 -58.52
C ASP A 907 21.84 -67.99 -57.21
N LYS A 908 21.18 -67.70 -56.07
CA LYS A 908 21.85 -67.82 -54.74
C LYS A 908 21.03 -68.56 -53.66
N MET A 909 20.19 -69.50 -54.05
CA MET A 909 19.34 -70.25 -53.09
C MET A 909 20.08 -71.30 -52.24
N CYS A 910 21.28 -71.75 -52.60
CA CYS A 910 21.97 -72.79 -51.82
C CYS A 910 22.84 -72.27 -50.66
N PHE A 911 23.28 -71.01 -50.67
CA PHE A 911 24.12 -70.45 -49.58
C PHE A 911 23.27 -69.85 -48.43
N PHE A 912 22.06 -69.37 -48.74
CA PHE A 912 21.15 -68.80 -47.75
C PHE A 912 20.45 -69.87 -46.89
N PHE A 913 20.23 -71.08 -47.40
CA PHE A 913 19.54 -72.14 -46.65
C PHE A 913 20.33 -72.63 -45.43
N PHE A 914 21.67 -72.62 -45.50
CA PHE A 914 22.54 -73.00 -44.38
C PHE A 914 22.56 -71.92 -43.28
N ASN A 915 22.60 -70.64 -43.66
CA ASN A 915 22.54 -69.53 -42.70
C ASN A 915 21.15 -69.36 -42.07
N PHE A 916 20.06 -69.64 -42.80
CA PHE A 916 18.70 -69.55 -42.29
C PHE A 916 18.42 -70.60 -41.19
N MET A 917 18.95 -71.81 -41.35
CA MET A 917 18.90 -72.86 -40.33
C MET A 917 19.68 -72.52 -39.05
N GLN A 918 20.83 -71.85 -39.18
CA GLN A 918 21.63 -71.34 -38.06
C GLN A 918 20.89 -70.21 -37.31
N LEU A 919 20.28 -69.29 -38.06
CA LEU A 919 19.55 -68.13 -37.52
C LEU A 919 18.25 -68.56 -36.81
N CYS A 920 17.53 -69.57 -37.34
CA CYS A 920 16.34 -70.13 -36.70
C CYS A 920 16.67 -70.84 -35.39
N LYS A 921 17.80 -71.56 -35.29
CA LYS A 921 18.29 -72.13 -34.02
C LYS A 921 18.68 -71.04 -33.02
N CYS A 922 19.32 -69.96 -33.47
CA CYS A 922 19.70 -68.83 -32.62
C CYS A 922 18.48 -68.05 -32.11
N ASN A 923 17.49 -67.77 -32.97
CA ASN A 923 16.22 -67.14 -32.60
C ASN A 923 15.40 -68.02 -31.64
N TYR A 924 15.36 -69.33 -31.84
CA TYR A 924 14.69 -70.25 -30.92
C TYR A 924 15.35 -70.23 -29.52
N PHE A 925 16.68 -70.19 -29.48
CA PHE A 925 17.44 -70.10 -28.23
C PHE A 925 17.25 -68.75 -27.53
N GLN A 926 17.24 -67.64 -28.27
CA GLN A 926 16.93 -66.30 -27.76
C GLN A 926 15.50 -66.18 -27.25
N PHE A 927 14.52 -66.77 -27.95
CA PHE A 927 13.13 -66.79 -27.51
C PHE A 927 12.96 -67.58 -26.20
N GLN A 928 13.66 -68.71 -26.05
CA GLN A 928 13.67 -69.49 -24.81
C GLN A 928 14.34 -68.74 -23.64
N THR A 929 15.44 -68.02 -23.88
CA THR A 929 16.07 -67.19 -22.84
C THR A 929 15.21 -65.98 -22.47
N HIS A 930 14.59 -65.33 -23.45
CA HIS A 930 13.64 -64.23 -23.21
C HIS A 930 12.42 -64.72 -22.42
N LYS A 931 11.85 -65.88 -22.77
CA LYS A 931 10.74 -66.50 -22.03
C LYS A 931 11.10 -66.78 -20.57
N LYS A 932 12.30 -67.30 -20.31
CA LYS A 932 12.81 -67.51 -18.93
C LYS A 932 13.03 -66.18 -18.18
N SER A 933 13.56 -65.15 -18.84
CA SER A 933 13.77 -63.82 -18.24
C SER A 933 12.44 -63.12 -17.90
N VAL A 934 11.44 -63.22 -18.79
CA VAL A 934 10.08 -62.72 -18.54
C VAL A 934 9.43 -63.44 -17.36
N GLN A 935 9.57 -64.77 -17.27
CA GLN A 935 9.06 -65.54 -16.13
C GLN A 935 9.74 -65.15 -14.81
N GLN A 936 11.04 -64.87 -14.81
CA GLN A 936 11.74 -64.36 -13.62
C GLN A 936 11.24 -62.97 -13.21
N ARG A 937 11.00 -62.08 -14.18
CA ARG A 937 10.44 -60.75 -13.91
C ARG A 937 9.02 -60.83 -13.36
N LEU A 938 8.18 -61.70 -13.89
CA LEU A 938 6.82 -61.93 -13.38
C LEU A 938 6.83 -62.43 -11.93
N ARG A 939 7.72 -63.37 -11.57
CA ARG A 939 7.91 -63.81 -10.17
C ARG A 939 8.36 -62.68 -9.26
N LYS A 940 9.22 -61.78 -9.74
CA LYS A 940 9.70 -60.62 -8.97
C LYS A 940 8.58 -59.60 -8.75
N ILE A 941 7.72 -59.37 -9.75
CA ILE A 941 6.51 -58.54 -9.63
C ILE A 941 5.56 -59.14 -8.59
N GLU A 942 5.34 -60.45 -8.61
CA GLU A 942 4.49 -61.12 -7.63
C GLU A 942 5.03 -60.99 -6.19
N GLN A 943 6.35 -61.10 -6.00
CA GLN A 943 7.00 -60.85 -4.70
C GLN A 943 6.84 -59.39 -4.24
N LEU A 944 6.96 -58.43 -5.15
CA LEU A 944 6.75 -57.01 -4.84
C LEU A 944 5.29 -56.74 -4.45
N ASN A 945 4.33 -57.34 -5.14
CA ASN A 945 2.91 -57.22 -4.81
C ASN A 945 2.59 -57.83 -3.43
N LYS A 946 3.20 -58.97 -3.07
CA LYS A 946 3.07 -59.55 -1.72
C LYS A 946 3.64 -58.63 -0.64
N ARG A 947 4.78 -57.98 -0.90
CA ARG A 947 5.37 -56.98 0.03
C ARG A 947 4.52 -55.72 0.14
N ALA A 948 3.93 -55.26 -0.96
CA ALA A 948 3.00 -54.14 -0.96
C ALA A 948 1.76 -54.45 -0.12
N ALA A 949 1.15 -55.63 -0.31
CA ALA A 949 0.00 -56.09 0.48
C ALA A 949 0.33 -56.24 1.99
N ALA A 950 1.54 -56.70 2.32
CA ALA A 950 1.97 -56.75 3.73
C ALA A 950 2.14 -55.36 4.34
N LYS A 951 2.62 -54.38 3.56
CA LYS A 951 2.73 -52.98 4.01
C LYS A 951 1.36 -52.31 4.16
N THR A 952 0.42 -52.53 3.24
CA THR A 952 -0.93 -51.96 3.36
C THR A 952 -1.65 -52.50 4.58
N LYS A 953 -1.49 -53.79 4.91
CA LYS A 953 -2.03 -54.36 6.15
C LYS A 953 -1.47 -53.69 7.40
N LYS A 954 -0.14 -53.51 7.48
CA LYS A 954 0.49 -52.79 8.60
C LYS A 954 0.05 -51.32 8.70
N SER A 955 -0.18 -50.67 7.57
CA SER A 955 -0.68 -49.29 7.55
C SER A 955 -2.11 -49.21 8.08
N ALA A 956 -2.97 -50.17 7.72
CA ALA A 956 -4.32 -50.27 8.26
C ALA A 956 -4.33 -50.56 9.78
N ASP A 957 -3.44 -51.42 10.26
CA ASP A 957 -3.30 -51.71 11.69
C ASP A 957 -2.89 -50.44 12.47
N LEU A 958 -2.01 -49.60 11.91
CA LEU A 958 -1.61 -48.32 12.52
C LEU A 958 -2.73 -47.27 12.46
N GLU A 959 -3.49 -47.21 11.36
CA GLU A 959 -4.67 -46.35 11.26
C GLU A 959 -5.75 -46.71 12.28
N GLN A 960 -5.88 -48.00 12.61
CA GLN A 960 -6.78 -48.46 13.66
C GLN A 960 -6.33 -48.06 15.08
N GLN A 961 -5.03 -47.80 15.30
CA GLN A 961 -4.47 -47.36 16.60
C GLN A 961 -4.54 -45.85 16.82
N LEU A 962 -4.68 -45.04 15.76
CA LEU A 962 -4.76 -43.58 15.83
C LEU A 962 -5.88 -43.03 16.73
N PRO A 963 -7.12 -43.58 16.72
CA PRO A 963 -8.20 -43.08 17.57
C PRO A 963 -7.92 -43.21 19.07
N GLU A 964 -7.31 -44.33 19.49
CA GLU A 964 -6.97 -44.56 20.90
C GLU A 964 -5.88 -43.59 21.37
N MET A 965 -4.88 -43.35 20.51
CA MET A 965 -3.85 -42.34 20.76
C MET A 965 -4.45 -40.92 20.79
N HIS A 966 -5.42 -40.62 19.93
CA HIS A 966 -6.09 -39.33 19.92
C HIS A 966 -6.92 -39.08 21.19
N VAL A 967 -7.57 -40.12 21.73
CA VAL A 967 -8.30 -40.04 23.01
C VAL A 967 -7.33 -39.72 24.15
N THR A 968 -6.19 -40.42 24.24
CA THR A 968 -5.18 -40.16 25.29
C THR A 968 -4.60 -38.74 25.22
N VAL A 969 -4.35 -38.20 24.02
CA VAL A 969 -3.88 -36.82 23.84
C VAL A 969 -4.95 -35.79 24.21
N SER A 970 -6.22 -36.08 23.91
CA SER A 970 -7.34 -35.21 24.26
C SER A 970 -7.57 -35.15 25.77
N GLU A 971 -7.46 -36.30 26.46
CA GLU A 971 -7.50 -36.37 27.91
C GLU A 971 -6.37 -35.54 28.55
N LEU A 972 -5.15 -35.63 28.02
CA LEU A 972 -4.01 -34.82 28.48
C LEU A 972 -4.21 -33.32 28.26
N ARG A 973 -4.80 -32.92 27.12
CA ARG A 973 -5.10 -31.52 26.81
C ARG A 973 -6.14 -30.94 27.77
N HIS A 974 -7.23 -31.67 28.00
CA HIS A 974 -8.30 -31.24 28.91
C HIS A 974 -7.79 -31.12 30.37
N ILE A 975 -6.81 -31.94 30.76
CA ILE A 975 -6.16 -31.84 32.08
C ILE A 975 -5.25 -30.60 32.17
N CYS A 976 -4.56 -30.23 31.09
CA CYS A 976 -3.72 -29.03 31.06
C CYS A 976 -4.56 -27.74 31.05
N GLU A 977 -5.66 -27.71 30.30
CA GLU A 977 -6.57 -26.56 30.21
C GLU A 977 -7.30 -26.30 31.53
N ALA A 978 -7.72 -27.36 32.24
CA ALA A 978 -8.33 -27.24 33.56
C ALA A 978 -7.37 -26.70 34.65
N ALA A 979 -6.06 -26.69 34.41
CA ALA A 979 -5.04 -26.19 35.33
C ALA A 979 -4.62 -24.73 35.07
N GLY A 980 -5.15 -24.09 34.03
CA GLY A 980 -4.78 -22.72 33.62
C GLY A 980 -5.35 -21.59 34.49
N ASN A 981 -6.27 -21.88 35.42
CA ASN A 981 -6.86 -20.87 36.30
C ASN A 981 -6.34 -21.02 37.74
N GLU A 982 -5.53 -20.03 38.15
CA GLU A 982 -5.02 -19.70 39.51
C GLU A 982 -3.59 -20.15 39.91
N ASN A 983 -2.71 -19.14 40.00
CA ASN A 983 -1.45 -18.97 40.74
C ASN A 983 -0.35 -20.07 40.69
N SER A 984 0.81 -19.67 40.17
CA SER A 984 1.78 -20.49 39.43
C SER A 984 3.03 -20.96 40.18
N HIS A 985 3.03 -21.12 41.50
CA HIS A 985 4.25 -21.61 42.18
C HIS A 985 4.07 -22.71 43.23
N PHE A 986 2.88 -22.85 43.83
CA PHE A 986 2.60 -23.92 44.80
C PHE A 986 2.10 -25.22 44.13
N THR A 987 1.64 -25.13 42.89
CA THR A 987 1.00 -26.20 42.10
C THR A 987 1.98 -27.16 41.42
N CYS A 988 3.25 -26.78 41.22
CA CYS A 988 4.24 -27.60 40.50
C CYS A 988 4.63 -28.90 41.23
N LEU A 989 4.69 -28.89 42.57
CA LEU A 989 5.05 -30.08 43.36
C LEU A 989 3.91 -31.11 43.39
N VAL A 990 2.67 -30.65 43.57
CA VAL A 990 1.47 -31.52 43.53
C VAL A 990 1.25 -32.10 42.13
N PHE A 991 1.59 -31.34 41.09
CA PHE A 991 1.55 -31.79 39.68
C PHE A 991 2.51 -32.95 39.43
N LYS A 992 3.73 -32.88 39.98
CA LYS A 992 4.76 -33.94 39.82
C LYS A 992 4.34 -35.25 40.51
N GLU A 993 3.67 -35.16 41.66
CA GLU A 993 3.15 -36.32 42.38
C GLU A 993 1.98 -36.98 41.64
N ARG A 994 1.00 -36.19 41.18
CA ARG A 994 -0.14 -36.71 40.40
C ARG A 994 0.29 -37.33 39.06
N TYR A 995 1.26 -36.72 38.37
CA TYR A 995 1.83 -37.27 37.15
C TYR A 995 2.49 -38.63 37.39
N GLN A 996 3.27 -38.77 38.46
CA GLN A 996 3.89 -40.05 38.83
C GLN A 996 2.84 -41.11 39.18
N GLU A 997 1.72 -40.73 39.78
CA GLU A 997 0.62 -41.63 40.12
C GLU A 997 -0.10 -42.16 38.86
N ILE A 998 -0.34 -41.29 37.86
CA ILE A 998 -0.94 -41.67 36.58
C ILE A 998 -0.01 -42.61 35.80
N VAL A 999 1.29 -42.32 35.73
CA VAL A 999 2.27 -43.20 35.08
C VAL A 999 2.33 -44.57 35.77
N LYS A 1000 2.28 -44.61 37.10
CA LYS A 1000 2.21 -45.88 37.85
C LYS A 1000 0.92 -46.65 37.52
N ARG A 1001 -0.23 -45.97 37.47
CA ARG A 1001 -1.51 -46.59 37.14
C ARG A 1001 -1.56 -47.13 35.71
N SER A 1002 -0.98 -46.41 34.75
CA SER A 1002 -0.84 -46.86 33.35
C SER A 1002 0.02 -48.13 33.26
N LYS A 1003 1.20 -48.14 33.89
CA LYS A 1003 2.07 -49.32 33.95
C LYS A 1003 1.40 -50.53 34.59
N LEU A 1004 0.63 -50.33 35.66
CA LEU A 1004 -0.14 -51.41 36.29
C LEU A 1004 -1.25 -51.95 35.38
N LYS A 1005 -1.88 -51.08 34.59
CA LYS A 1005 -2.93 -51.48 33.63
C LYS A 1005 -2.35 -52.27 32.46
N GLU A 1006 -1.17 -51.89 31.96
CA GLU A 1006 -0.43 -52.67 30.96
C GLU A 1006 0.01 -54.03 31.50
N LEU A 1007 0.52 -54.08 32.74
CA LEU A 1007 0.87 -55.34 33.41
C LEU A 1007 -0.34 -56.25 33.57
N ALA A 1008 -1.50 -55.71 33.97
CA ALA A 1008 -2.74 -56.46 34.10
C ALA A 1008 -3.22 -56.99 32.74
N ARG A 1009 -3.07 -56.20 31.66
CA ARG A 1009 -3.40 -56.64 30.29
C ARG A 1009 -2.49 -57.78 29.83
N ALA A 1010 -1.18 -57.64 30.02
CA ALA A 1010 -0.21 -58.69 29.69
C ALA A 1010 -0.44 -59.97 30.50
N GLN A 1011 -0.83 -59.85 31.78
CA GLN A 1011 -1.20 -60.99 32.60
C GLN A 1011 -2.51 -61.64 32.12
N ALA A 1012 -3.51 -60.86 31.71
CA ALA A 1012 -4.75 -61.37 31.15
C ALA A 1012 -4.52 -62.11 29.82
N GLU A 1013 -3.65 -61.59 28.95
CA GLU A 1013 -3.24 -62.26 27.71
C GLU A 1013 -2.51 -63.57 27.99
N ASN A 1014 -1.59 -63.59 28.97
CA ASN A 1014 -0.92 -64.82 29.40
C ASN A 1014 -1.90 -65.83 30.01
N LEU A 1015 -2.89 -65.39 30.80
CA LEU A 1015 -3.93 -66.27 31.33
C LEU A 1015 -4.84 -66.81 30.24
N ALA A 1016 -5.19 -66.00 29.24
CA ALA A 1016 -5.96 -66.44 28.08
C ALA A 1016 -5.17 -67.45 27.24
N PHE A 1017 -3.87 -67.22 27.04
CA PHE A 1017 -2.98 -68.17 26.36
C PHE A 1017 -2.86 -69.49 27.14
N LEU A 1018 -2.63 -69.43 28.45
CA LEU A 1018 -2.58 -70.62 29.31
C LEU A 1018 -3.94 -71.32 29.36
N GLY A 1019 -5.05 -70.58 29.35
CA GLY A 1019 -6.41 -71.13 29.29
C GLY A 1019 -6.66 -71.87 27.98
N ALA A 1020 -6.26 -71.28 26.84
CA ALA A 1020 -6.34 -71.94 25.53
C ALA A 1020 -5.44 -73.18 25.46
N GLU A 1021 -4.26 -73.14 26.08
CA GLU A 1021 -3.36 -74.29 26.14
C GLU A 1021 -3.91 -75.40 27.05
N VAL A 1022 -4.56 -75.05 28.16
CA VAL A 1022 -5.30 -76.00 29.00
C VAL A 1022 -6.47 -76.59 28.22
N GLU A 1023 -7.28 -75.80 27.52
CA GLU A 1023 -8.36 -76.31 26.63
C GLU A 1023 -7.81 -77.24 25.55
N ARG A 1024 -6.68 -76.89 24.94
CA ARG A 1024 -6.00 -77.73 23.96
C ARG A 1024 -5.55 -79.06 24.57
N LEU A 1025 -5.05 -79.04 25.80
CA LEU A 1025 -4.60 -80.24 26.52
C LEU A 1025 -5.78 -81.08 27.06
N THR A 1026 -6.89 -80.47 27.45
CA THR A 1026 -8.12 -81.18 27.84
C THR A 1026 -8.81 -81.81 26.64
N MET A 1027 -8.89 -81.12 25.49
CA MET A 1027 -9.32 -81.69 24.19
C MET A 1027 -8.45 -82.87 23.76
N LYS A 1028 -7.16 -82.87 24.12
CA LYS A 1028 -6.23 -83.96 23.80
C LYS A 1028 -6.36 -85.17 24.74
N ASN A 1029 -6.78 -84.94 25.99
CA ASN A 1029 -6.93 -85.99 27.01
C ASN A 1029 -8.38 -86.51 27.14
N PHE A 1030 -9.36 -85.80 26.60
CA PHE A 1030 -10.76 -86.23 26.49
C PHE A 1030 -11.25 -86.01 25.05
N PRO A 1031 -11.25 -87.04 24.18
CA PRO A 1031 -11.87 -86.94 22.87
C PRO A 1031 -13.38 -86.73 23.06
N SER A 1032 -13.89 -85.56 22.69
CA SER A 1032 -15.33 -85.31 22.61
C SER A 1032 -15.95 -86.26 21.57
N LEU A 1033 -16.89 -87.07 22.03
CA LEU A 1033 -17.51 -88.22 21.36
C LEU A 1033 -18.46 -87.86 20.20
N ASP A 1034 -18.35 -86.66 19.63
CA ASP A 1034 -19.26 -86.13 18.62
C ASP A 1034 -18.49 -85.56 17.44
N GLN A 1035 -18.07 -86.42 16.51
CA GLN A 1035 -18.03 -86.17 15.06
C GLN A 1035 -17.61 -87.44 14.30
N LEU A 1036 -18.35 -88.53 14.53
CA LEU A 1036 -18.58 -89.59 13.57
C LEU A 1036 -19.95 -89.31 12.95
N LYS A 1037 -20.00 -88.61 11.81
CA LYS A 1037 -21.11 -88.64 10.83
C LYS A 1037 -20.77 -87.80 9.59
N HIS A 1038 -20.67 -88.53 8.47
CA HIS A 1038 -20.57 -88.14 7.06
C HIS A 1038 -19.22 -87.65 6.52
#